data_AF-A0A971S9C9-F1
#
_entry.id   AF-A0A971S9C9-F1
#
_cell.length_a   1.000
_cell.length_b   1.000
_cell.length_c   1.000
_cell.angle_alpha   90.00
_cell.angle_beta   90.00
_cell.angle_gamma   90.00
#
_symmetry.space_group_name_H-M   'P 1'
#
loop_
_entity.id
_entity.type
_entity.pdbx_description
1 polymer ?
#
loop_
_entity_poly.entity_id
_entity_poly.type
_entity_poly.pdbx_seq_one_letter_code
_entity_poly.pdbx_strand_id
1 'polypeptide(L)'
;MKIKIGTRGSNLALTQTNMVADSIKEKFPHVEVEIKIIKTTGDIRRDVPIGQIGGKEIFVKEIESALLNGDIDLAIHSMKDMPGELPKGLKLSATPKREDCRDVLVLKESGNLEELKIGAKIATGSKRRAFQLKSLRKDLEILPIRGNVETRIGKIESENLDGVVLAAAGIHRLGLEPENMAYLEIEDFLPSPTQGILALEIREEDDTLHDMLMELNDEKTYIQSQNEREFLKAVGGSCKVPVGAYCHVEEDKIILKGMLGSEDGNQLIKMEISGTKDENLGKILGEKMLKILSSKVYLVGAGPGDEDLITLKGKRCIEEADVIIYDRLASKNLLNFAKENAELIYAGKISANHTMTQDEINELLYEKAREGKIVTRLKGGDPYVFGRGGEEFEYLMDRGVHVEAVPGITSAIGGLAYAGIPITHRGIATSFHVITGHTQDDDELDYETLSRLDGTLVFLMGLKNLEKITQGLLDNGRGKNTPVAVINWASTSKQKTIVGNLENICELSRKAKLKSPCLIVVGEVVNLREKLNFFEKLPLFGENIVLTREGKNVQSTKEKFHKLGANVITLPMIETVELEISEEIFENVNSFDYIFFTSVNGVNYFFEQFLKHKDIRDLKDVKFCALGIKTKIAIEKFGIRVDIMPEKFAGEDGIKALEKVLKKTDKLLVPRAKMGRAEIVDSLKDLAEVTELKIYDTISTSTEIESALEEYEDYSLVFTSASTFNNFYKGVEDKSGIFSKAKIISIGPITTAAIEKAGLTVDIEAKEYTIEGIIEGILEEKNV
;
A
#
# COMPACT_ATOMS: atom_id res chain seq x y z
N MET A 1 45.49 0.60 44.51
CA MET A 1 44.04 0.80 44.20
C MET A 1 43.38 -0.56 44.26
N LYS A 2 42.13 -0.66 44.73
CA LYS A 2 41.40 -1.93 44.79
C LYS A 2 40.13 -1.83 43.96
N ILE A 3 39.89 -2.81 43.08
CA ILE A 3 38.74 -2.86 42.17
C ILE A 3 37.92 -4.12 42.46
N LYS A 4 36.63 -3.96 42.74
CA LYS A 4 35.69 -5.06 42.91
C LYS A 4 34.99 -5.34 41.58
N ILE A 5 35.22 -6.51 41.00
CA ILE A 5 34.62 -6.93 39.74
C ILE A 5 33.43 -7.86 40.00
N GLY A 6 32.23 -7.43 39.62
CA GLY A 6 31.02 -8.23 39.65
C GLY A 6 30.91 -9.18 38.46
N THR A 7 30.46 -10.41 38.71
CA THR A 7 30.22 -11.40 37.66
C THR A 7 29.17 -12.43 38.05
N ARG A 8 28.63 -13.15 37.06
CA ARG A 8 27.74 -14.28 37.27
C ARG A 8 28.53 -15.52 37.71
N GLY A 9 27.86 -16.45 38.38
CA GLY A 9 28.48 -17.69 38.88
C GLY A 9 28.65 -18.82 37.85
N SER A 10 28.35 -18.59 36.58
CA SER A 10 28.57 -19.61 35.53
C SER A 10 30.06 -19.71 35.17
N ASN A 11 30.53 -20.90 34.80
CA ASN A 11 31.92 -21.13 34.37
C ASN A 11 32.38 -20.10 33.32
N LEU A 12 31.59 -19.90 32.25
CA LEU A 12 31.93 -18.96 31.20
C LEU A 12 32.06 -17.52 31.71
N ALA A 13 31.15 -17.07 32.59
CA ALA A 13 31.21 -15.72 33.14
C ALA A 13 32.43 -15.52 34.05
N LEU A 14 32.75 -16.51 34.90
CA LEU A 14 33.95 -16.49 35.74
C LEU A 14 35.22 -16.46 34.88
N THR A 15 35.29 -17.28 33.83
CA THR A 15 36.40 -17.28 32.88
C THR A 15 36.57 -15.91 32.22
N GLN A 16 35.49 -15.31 31.73
CA GLN A 16 35.51 -13.97 31.13
C GLN A 16 36.00 -12.91 32.10
N THR A 17 35.55 -12.96 33.36
CA THR A 17 36.00 -12.06 34.41
C THR A 17 37.47 -12.23 34.74
N ASN A 18 37.94 -13.48 34.85
CA ASN A 18 39.35 -13.77 35.10
C ASN A 18 40.24 -13.25 33.96
N MET A 19 39.83 -13.46 32.69
CA MET A 19 40.57 -12.93 31.54
C MET A 19 40.79 -11.41 31.64
N VAL A 20 39.73 -10.64 31.96
CA VAL A 20 39.83 -9.19 32.11
C VAL A 20 40.62 -8.81 33.36
N ALA A 21 40.41 -9.50 34.48
CA ALA A 21 41.15 -9.28 35.71
C ALA A 21 42.66 -9.51 35.53
N ASP A 22 43.04 -10.53 34.77
CA ASP A 22 44.44 -10.84 34.47
C ASP A 22 45.04 -9.80 33.54
N SER A 23 44.31 -9.32 32.53
CA SER A 23 44.75 -8.18 31.70
C SER A 23 44.93 -6.89 32.50
N ILE A 24 44.04 -6.61 33.47
CA ILE A 24 44.18 -5.45 34.38
C ILE A 24 45.45 -5.61 35.23
N LYS A 25 45.69 -6.78 35.83
CA LYS A 25 46.89 -7.02 36.66
C LYS A 25 48.19 -6.95 35.86
N GLU A 26 48.17 -7.43 34.62
CA GLU A 26 49.33 -7.39 33.72
C GLU A 26 49.73 -5.95 33.39
N LYS A 27 48.75 -5.10 33.03
CA LYS A 27 49.00 -3.68 32.75
C LYS A 27 49.22 -2.83 33.99
N PHE A 28 48.55 -3.16 35.10
CA PHE A 28 48.58 -2.40 36.35
C PHE A 28 48.89 -3.31 37.55
N PRO A 29 50.16 -3.71 37.75
CA PRO A 29 50.54 -4.68 38.80
C PRO A 29 50.28 -4.22 40.25
N HIS A 30 50.02 -2.93 40.44
CA HIS A 30 49.74 -2.28 41.73
C HIS A 30 48.24 -2.18 42.05
N VAL A 31 47.38 -2.70 41.17
CA VAL A 31 45.94 -2.78 41.35
C VAL A 31 45.56 -4.14 41.94
N GLU A 32 44.88 -4.13 43.07
CA GLU A 32 44.29 -5.32 43.67
C GLU A 32 42.90 -5.56 43.06
N VAL A 33 42.64 -6.77 42.57
CA VAL A 33 41.35 -7.14 41.97
C VAL A 33 40.63 -8.15 42.87
N GLU A 34 39.40 -7.83 43.27
CA GLU A 34 38.50 -8.71 44.04
C GLU A 34 37.31 -9.11 43.17
N ILE A 35 37.07 -10.41 42.98
CA ILE A 35 35.92 -10.90 42.20
C ILE A 35 34.74 -11.18 43.13
N LYS A 36 33.58 -10.60 42.82
CA LYS A 36 32.32 -10.82 43.54
C LYS A 36 31.31 -11.55 42.64
N ILE A 37 30.92 -12.75 43.07
CA ILE A 37 29.91 -13.54 42.38
C ILE A 37 28.51 -13.06 42.80
N ILE A 38 27.71 -12.65 41.82
CA ILE A 38 26.32 -12.19 42.01
C ILE A 38 25.40 -13.22 41.35
N LYS A 39 24.39 -13.70 42.09
CA LYS A 39 23.36 -14.59 41.55
C LYS A 39 22.25 -13.76 40.91
N THR A 40 21.99 -13.99 39.63
CA THR A 40 20.94 -13.29 38.87
C THR A 40 19.64 -14.08 38.86
N THR A 41 18.50 -13.41 38.63
CA THR A 41 17.19 -14.08 38.50
C THR A 41 17.20 -15.13 37.37
N GLY A 42 17.91 -14.88 36.28
CA GLY A 42 18.08 -15.85 35.18
C GLY A 42 18.83 -17.12 35.57
N ASP A 43 19.70 -17.07 36.60
CA ASP A 43 20.40 -18.26 37.11
C ASP A 43 19.52 -19.11 38.06
N ILE A 44 18.53 -18.48 38.69
CA ILE A 44 17.59 -19.08 39.65
C ILE A 44 16.40 -19.73 38.93
N ARG A 45 15.82 -19.05 37.93
CA ARG A 45 14.60 -19.48 37.20
C ARG A 45 14.92 -20.23 35.91
N ARG A 46 15.36 -21.49 36.03
CA ARG A 46 15.75 -22.33 34.87
C ARG A 46 14.57 -22.98 34.15
N ASP A 47 13.40 -22.97 34.77
CA ASP A 47 12.16 -23.68 34.44
C ASP A 47 11.25 -22.98 33.41
N VAL A 48 11.42 -21.68 33.14
CA VAL A 48 10.51 -20.90 32.24
C VAL A 48 11.26 -20.27 31.06
N PRO A 49 10.82 -20.36 29.78
CA PRO A 49 11.50 -19.81 28.58
C PRO A 49 11.94 -18.33 28.64
N ILE A 50 13.06 -17.95 27.98
CA ILE A 50 13.74 -16.63 28.21
C ILE A 50 12.84 -15.48 27.76
N GLY A 51 12.09 -15.70 26.66
CA GLY A 51 11.12 -14.74 26.15
C GLY A 51 9.92 -14.47 27.06
N GLN A 52 9.68 -15.31 28.09
CA GLN A 52 8.53 -15.18 29.02
C GLN A 52 8.88 -14.56 30.38
N ILE A 53 10.17 -14.43 30.75
CA ILE A 53 10.60 -13.88 32.05
C ILE A 53 11.22 -12.46 31.94
N GLY A 54 11.05 -11.75 30.82
CA GLY A 54 11.57 -10.37 30.66
C GLY A 54 12.85 -10.22 29.83
N GLY A 55 13.25 -11.23 29.04
CA GLY A 55 14.31 -11.07 28.04
C GLY A 55 15.74 -11.10 28.59
N LYS A 56 16.68 -10.39 27.95
CA LYS A 56 18.12 -10.34 28.30
C LYS A 56 18.40 -9.66 29.65
N GLU A 57 17.50 -8.77 30.08
CA GLU A 57 17.62 -7.97 31.31
C GLU A 57 17.71 -8.82 32.59
N ILE A 58 17.22 -10.07 32.55
CA ILE A 58 17.24 -11.00 33.70
C ILE A 58 18.63 -11.45 34.14
N PHE A 59 19.65 -11.21 33.32
CA PHE A 59 21.05 -11.60 33.58
C PHE A 59 21.95 -10.43 33.96
N VAL A 60 21.47 -9.19 33.89
CA VAL A 60 22.26 -7.98 34.15
C VAL A 60 21.73 -7.18 35.34
N LYS A 61 20.42 -7.19 35.59
CA LYS A 61 19.75 -6.32 36.57
C LYS A 61 20.33 -6.33 37.99
N GLU A 62 20.62 -7.52 38.55
CA GLU A 62 21.20 -7.61 39.89
C GLU A 62 22.65 -7.11 39.96
N ILE A 63 23.38 -7.22 38.85
CA ILE A 63 24.77 -6.74 38.73
C ILE A 63 24.79 -5.22 38.54
N GLU A 64 23.92 -4.69 37.68
CA GLU A 64 23.70 -3.24 37.50
C GLU A 64 23.30 -2.58 38.84
N SER A 65 22.42 -3.22 39.62
CA SER A 65 22.05 -2.73 40.95
C SER A 65 23.25 -2.67 41.90
N ALA A 66 24.14 -3.66 41.84
CA ALA A 66 25.35 -3.69 42.65
C ALA A 66 26.37 -2.62 42.23
N LEU A 67 26.46 -2.28 40.93
CA LEU A 67 27.26 -1.15 40.44
C LEU A 67 26.74 0.17 40.98
N LEU A 68 25.42 0.42 40.85
CA LEU A 68 24.76 1.65 41.30
C LEU A 68 24.84 1.85 42.82
N ASN A 69 24.79 0.76 43.59
CA ASN A 69 24.92 0.79 45.05
C ASN A 69 26.37 0.92 45.54
N GLY A 70 27.37 0.82 44.66
CA GLY A 70 28.80 0.84 45.03
C GLY A 70 29.30 -0.47 45.66
N ASP A 71 28.55 -1.57 45.53
CA ASP A 71 28.94 -2.89 46.03
C ASP A 71 30.08 -3.51 45.20
N ILE A 72 30.13 -3.16 43.92
CA ILE A 72 31.15 -3.47 42.93
C ILE A 72 31.53 -2.20 42.15
N ASP A 73 32.70 -2.19 41.52
CA ASP A 73 33.24 -1.06 40.77
C ASP A 73 33.17 -1.27 39.25
N LEU A 74 33.29 -2.53 38.82
CA LEU A 74 33.27 -2.95 37.42
C LEU A 74 32.42 -4.22 37.28
N ALA A 75 31.69 -4.36 36.20
CA ALA A 75 31.02 -5.60 35.84
C ALA A 75 31.44 -6.09 34.46
N ILE A 76 31.60 -7.41 34.32
CA ILE A 76 32.01 -8.05 33.06
C ILE A 76 30.85 -8.88 32.51
N HIS A 77 30.45 -8.55 31.29
CA HIS A 77 29.36 -9.23 30.59
C HIS A 77 29.82 -9.69 29.21
N SER A 78 29.14 -10.70 28.67
CA SER A 78 29.15 -10.91 27.22
C SER A 78 28.32 -9.79 26.59
N MET A 79 28.90 -8.99 25.69
CA MET A 79 28.24 -7.76 25.21
C MET A 79 26.92 -8.04 24.49
N LYS A 80 26.80 -9.20 23.82
CA LYS A 80 25.56 -9.63 23.18
C LYS A 80 24.39 -9.82 24.14
N ASP A 81 24.66 -9.98 25.43
CA ASP A 81 23.64 -10.14 26.48
C ASP A 81 23.25 -8.78 27.10
N MET A 82 23.98 -7.71 26.80
CA MET A 82 23.62 -6.36 27.25
C MET A 82 22.41 -5.82 26.48
N PRO A 83 21.54 -5.03 27.13
CA PRO A 83 20.48 -4.31 26.45
C PRO A 83 21.04 -3.26 25.47
N GLY A 84 20.18 -2.79 24.56
CA GLY A 84 20.51 -1.70 23.63
C GLY A 84 20.73 -0.36 24.35
N GLU A 85 19.98 -0.11 25.40
CA GLU A 85 20.13 1.05 26.31
C GLU A 85 20.50 0.57 27.72
N LEU A 86 21.42 1.27 28.35
CA LEU A 86 21.86 0.98 29.72
C LEU A 86 21.03 1.79 30.73
N PRO A 87 20.93 1.34 31.99
CA PRO A 87 20.34 2.14 33.06
C PRO A 87 21.07 3.48 33.23
N LYS A 88 20.32 4.52 33.63
CA LYS A 88 20.89 5.83 33.95
C LYS A 88 21.94 5.72 35.06
N GLY A 89 23.09 6.35 34.89
CA GLY A 89 24.20 6.32 35.85
C GLY A 89 25.20 5.19 35.59
N LEU A 90 25.04 4.38 34.54
CA LEU A 90 26.00 3.38 34.10
C LEU A 90 26.51 3.69 32.68
N LYS A 91 27.78 3.37 32.41
CA LYS A 91 28.39 3.48 31.08
C LYS A 91 29.25 2.26 30.76
N LEU A 92 29.39 1.94 29.48
CA LEU A 92 30.43 1.03 29.00
C LEU A 92 31.76 1.79 28.90
N SER A 93 32.82 1.19 29.43
CA SER A 93 34.18 1.72 29.33
C SER A 93 34.89 1.10 28.10
N ALA A 94 36.06 0.49 28.30
CA ALA A 94 36.84 -0.08 27.23
C ALA A 94 36.15 -1.28 26.56
N THR A 95 36.47 -1.46 25.28
CA THR A 95 36.02 -2.59 24.49
C THR A 95 37.22 -3.48 24.14
N PRO A 96 37.48 -4.56 24.90
CA PRO A 96 38.60 -5.46 24.63
C PRO A 96 38.47 -6.14 23.27
N LYS A 97 39.59 -6.66 22.75
CA LYS A 97 39.67 -7.36 21.48
C LYS A 97 38.58 -8.43 21.32
N ARG A 98 37.86 -8.38 20.19
CA ARG A 98 36.82 -9.34 19.84
C ARG A 98 37.39 -10.74 19.66
N GLU A 99 36.70 -11.72 20.24
CA GLU A 99 36.92 -13.14 19.94
C GLU A 99 36.10 -13.57 18.70
N ASP A 100 36.39 -14.73 18.11
CA ASP A 100 35.65 -15.27 16.95
C ASP A 100 34.13 -15.14 17.14
N CYS A 101 33.53 -14.31 16.29
CA CYS A 101 32.12 -13.95 16.39
C CYS A 101 31.19 -14.99 15.77
N ARG A 102 31.73 -15.96 15.01
CA ARG A 102 30.94 -16.97 14.29
C ARG A 102 30.14 -17.84 15.23
N ASP A 103 29.02 -18.33 14.72
CA ASP A 103 28.34 -19.45 15.34
C ASP A 103 28.96 -20.76 14.85
N VAL A 104 28.86 -21.79 15.68
CA VAL A 104 29.32 -23.13 15.34
C VAL A 104 28.22 -24.14 15.56
N LEU A 105 28.20 -25.13 14.69
CA LEU A 105 27.37 -26.31 14.76
C LEU A 105 28.21 -27.43 15.37
N VAL A 106 27.84 -27.86 16.58
CA VAL A 106 28.44 -29.02 17.25
C VAL A 106 27.54 -30.20 16.96
N LEU A 107 28.06 -31.19 16.25
CA LEU A 107 27.30 -32.33 15.73
C LEU A 107 27.55 -33.60 16.54
N LYS A 108 26.59 -34.52 16.47
CA LYS A 108 26.75 -35.88 16.98
C LYS A 108 27.79 -36.67 16.16
N GLU A 109 27.71 -36.55 14.85
CA GLU A 109 28.58 -37.22 13.88
C GLU A 109 29.37 -36.17 13.09
N SER A 110 30.53 -36.54 12.55
CA SER A 110 31.34 -35.62 11.74
C SER A 110 30.58 -35.15 10.50
N GLY A 111 30.70 -33.86 10.18
CA GLY A 111 30.14 -33.27 8.97
C GLY A 111 29.88 -31.78 9.11
N ASN A 112 29.05 -31.24 8.21
CA ASN A 112 28.64 -29.84 8.21
C ASN A 112 27.11 -29.69 8.02
N LEU A 113 26.62 -28.45 7.92
CA LEU A 113 25.19 -28.16 7.78
C LEU A 113 24.55 -28.80 6.52
N GLU A 114 25.30 -28.89 5.43
CA GLU A 114 24.83 -29.40 4.14
C GLU A 114 24.71 -30.93 4.15
N GLU A 115 25.63 -31.59 4.87
CA GLU A 115 25.71 -33.06 4.99
C GLU A 115 24.67 -33.67 5.94
N LEU A 116 23.94 -32.85 6.70
CA LEU A 116 22.88 -33.33 7.59
C LEU A 116 21.77 -34.05 6.84
N LYS A 117 21.33 -35.19 7.39
CA LYS A 117 20.16 -35.94 6.92
C LYS A 117 18.90 -35.07 6.89
N ILE A 118 17.98 -35.40 5.97
CA ILE A 118 16.67 -34.77 5.92
C ILE A 118 15.96 -34.94 7.26
N GLY A 119 15.47 -33.85 7.83
CA GLY A 119 14.79 -33.87 9.13
C GLY A 119 15.72 -33.95 10.35
N ALA A 120 17.01 -33.62 10.21
CA ALA A 120 17.93 -33.59 11.34
C ALA A 120 17.47 -32.63 12.46
N LYS A 121 17.63 -33.06 13.72
CA LYS A 121 17.23 -32.36 14.94
C LYS A 121 18.34 -31.45 15.44
N ILE A 122 18.24 -30.17 15.12
CA ILE A 122 19.22 -29.16 15.52
C ILE A 122 18.64 -28.27 16.62
N ALA A 123 19.35 -28.18 17.74
CA ALA A 123 18.86 -27.46 18.92
C ALA A 123 19.49 -26.06 19.06
N THR A 124 18.63 -25.06 19.24
CA THR A 124 19.03 -23.69 19.56
C THR A 124 17.94 -22.95 20.33
N GLY A 125 18.32 -22.23 21.37
CA GLY A 125 17.42 -21.34 22.11
C GLY A 125 17.26 -19.95 21.47
N SER A 126 17.93 -19.69 20.36
CA SER A 126 17.94 -18.39 19.68
C SER A 126 17.03 -18.42 18.45
N LYS A 127 16.03 -17.53 18.41
CA LYS A 127 15.21 -17.29 17.21
C LYS A 127 16.08 -16.93 16.00
N ARG A 128 17.05 -16.01 16.16
CA ARG A 128 18.02 -15.63 15.09
C ARG A 128 18.63 -16.87 14.42
N ARG A 129 19.18 -17.79 15.22
CA ARG A 129 19.80 -19.01 14.70
C ARG A 129 18.76 -19.93 14.03
N ALA A 130 17.61 -20.12 14.66
CA ALA A 130 16.53 -20.97 14.13
C ALA A 130 16.07 -20.51 12.74
N PHE A 131 15.86 -19.20 12.55
CA PHE A 131 15.41 -18.64 11.28
C PHE A 131 16.47 -18.76 10.18
N GLN A 132 17.74 -18.48 10.48
CA GLN A 132 18.81 -18.66 9.49
C GLN A 132 18.99 -20.12 9.10
N LEU A 133 18.93 -21.05 10.05
CA LEU A 133 18.96 -22.50 9.73
C LEU A 133 17.80 -22.89 8.81
N LYS A 134 16.58 -22.41 9.09
CA LYS A 134 15.40 -22.69 8.26
C LYS A 134 15.44 -22.02 6.89
N SER A 135 16.10 -20.87 6.75
CA SER A 135 16.28 -20.24 5.43
C SER A 135 17.27 -21.02 4.57
N LEU A 136 18.31 -21.60 5.18
CA LEU A 136 19.32 -22.42 4.49
C LEU A 136 18.82 -23.85 4.22
N ARG A 137 18.13 -24.46 5.18
CA ARG A 137 17.64 -25.85 5.15
C ARG A 137 16.24 -25.95 5.77
N LYS A 138 15.22 -25.83 4.92
CA LYS A 138 13.79 -25.84 5.34
C LYS A 138 13.37 -27.15 6.03
N ASP A 139 14.06 -28.26 5.72
CA ASP A 139 13.78 -29.61 6.20
C ASP A 139 14.22 -29.90 7.64
N LEU A 140 15.11 -29.09 8.23
CA LEU A 140 15.64 -29.33 9.59
C LEU A 140 14.54 -29.24 10.67
N GLU A 141 14.60 -30.09 11.69
CA GLU A 141 13.75 -29.97 12.88
C GLU A 141 14.48 -29.10 13.93
N ILE A 142 14.00 -27.88 14.17
CA ILE A 142 14.64 -26.96 15.12
C ILE A 142 14.02 -27.09 16.50
N LEU A 143 14.82 -27.49 17.49
CA LEU A 143 14.36 -27.75 18.86
C LEU A 143 14.85 -26.66 19.84
N PRO A 144 14.01 -26.21 20.79
CA PRO A 144 14.44 -25.25 21.80
C PRO A 144 15.39 -25.93 22.80
N ILE A 145 16.47 -25.23 23.17
CA ILE A 145 17.44 -25.73 24.15
C ILE A 145 17.84 -24.66 25.16
N ARG A 146 18.15 -25.09 26.37
CA ARG A 146 18.62 -24.26 27.50
C ARG A 146 19.77 -24.92 28.23
N GLY A 147 20.45 -24.13 29.05
CA GLY A 147 21.64 -24.53 29.82
C GLY A 147 22.87 -23.72 29.43
N ASN A 148 23.97 -23.94 30.16
CA ASN A 148 25.30 -23.44 29.84
C ASN A 148 25.91 -24.23 28.68
N VAL A 149 27.06 -23.78 28.15
CA VAL A 149 27.71 -24.36 26.96
C VAL A 149 27.90 -25.87 27.11
N GLU A 150 28.50 -26.30 28.21
CA GLU A 150 28.82 -27.69 28.51
C GLU A 150 27.56 -28.56 28.57
N THR A 151 26.52 -28.08 29.27
CA THR A 151 25.25 -28.80 29.37
C THR A 151 24.52 -28.91 28.04
N ARG A 152 24.68 -27.95 27.13
CA ARG A 152 24.07 -28.01 25.79
C ARG A 152 24.79 -29.01 24.90
N ILE A 153 26.12 -29.09 24.99
CA ILE A 153 26.89 -30.12 24.27
C ILE A 153 26.49 -31.51 24.79
N GLY A 154 26.40 -31.70 26.10
CA GLY A 154 25.97 -32.99 26.69
C GLY A 154 24.54 -33.41 26.29
N LYS A 155 23.67 -32.45 25.97
CA LYS A 155 22.31 -32.72 25.49
C LYS A 155 22.23 -33.34 24.10
N ILE A 156 23.31 -33.26 23.30
CA ILE A 156 23.37 -33.95 22.00
C ILE A 156 23.07 -35.44 22.20
N GLU A 157 23.77 -36.06 23.16
CA GLU A 157 23.53 -37.46 23.52
C GLU A 157 22.28 -37.64 24.37
N SER A 158 22.11 -36.85 25.44
CA SER A 158 21.05 -37.11 26.42
C SER A 158 19.63 -36.86 25.90
N GLU A 159 19.46 -35.98 24.90
CA GLU A 159 18.17 -35.64 24.29
C GLU A 159 18.05 -36.17 22.85
N ASN A 160 19.01 -36.99 22.40
CA ASN A 160 19.06 -37.57 21.05
C ASN A 160 18.91 -36.52 19.94
N LEU A 161 19.75 -35.49 20.00
CA LEU A 161 19.83 -34.41 19.00
C LEU A 161 20.91 -34.78 17.97
N ASP A 162 20.76 -34.28 16.73
CA ASP A 162 21.79 -34.42 15.70
C ASP A 162 22.86 -33.32 15.83
N GLY A 163 22.53 -32.19 16.47
CA GLY A 163 23.51 -31.17 16.83
C GLY A 163 22.93 -29.98 17.59
N VAL A 164 23.82 -29.09 18.05
CA VAL A 164 23.47 -27.84 18.72
C VAL A 164 24.24 -26.67 18.13
N VAL A 165 23.63 -25.49 18.08
CA VAL A 165 24.32 -24.27 17.64
C VAL A 165 24.77 -23.44 18.83
N LEU A 166 26.06 -23.11 18.87
CA LEU A 166 26.75 -22.37 19.93
C LEU A 166 27.56 -21.21 19.34
N ALA A 167 28.09 -20.33 20.20
CA ALA A 167 28.99 -19.26 19.76
C ALA A 167 30.43 -19.74 19.89
N ALA A 168 31.26 -19.55 18.86
CA ALA A 168 32.68 -19.96 18.86
C ALA A 168 33.41 -19.40 20.09
N ALA A 169 33.27 -18.09 20.35
CA ALA A 169 33.85 -17.42 21.50
C ALA A 169 33.54 -18.07 22.86
N GLY A 170 32.36 -18.69 23.02
CA GLY A 170 32.00 -19.35 24.28
C GLY A 170 32.76 -20.67 24.48
N ILE A 171 33.00 -21.40 23.38
CA ILE A 171 33.74 -22.67 23.36
C ILE A 171 35.23 -22.40 23.58
N HIS A 172 35.79 -21.46 22.81
CA HIS A 172 37.22 -21.10 22.90
C HIS A 172 37.61 -20.60 24.28
N ARG A 173 36.82 -19.71 24.88
CA ARG A 173 37.10 -19.20 26.24
C ARG A 173 37.11 -20.29 27.29
N LEU A 174 36.23 -21.28 27.17
CA LEU A 174 36.18 -22.42 28.09
C LEU A 174 37.27 -23.46 27.83
N GLY A 175 38.09 -23.30 26.78
CA GLY A 175 39.08 -24.28 26.37
C GLY A 175 38.46 -25.61 25.95
N LEU A 176 37.23 -25.57 25.42
CA LEU A 176 36.54 -26.77 24.94
C LEU A 176 36.94 -27.06 23.49
N GLU A 177 37.17 -28.33 23.18
CA GLU A 177 37.49 -28.80 21.83
C GLU A 177 36.55 -29.94 21.43
N PRO A 178 35.28 -29.64 21.05
CA PRO A 178 34.36 -30.68 20.59
C PRO A 178 34.87 -31.32 19.29
N GLU A 179 34.85 -32.64 19.21
CA GLU A 179 35.40 -33.39 18.05
C GLU A 179 34.74 -33.02 16.72
N ASN A 180 33.42 -32.79 16.71
CA ASN A 180 32.63 -32.52 15.50
C ASN A 180 32.09 -31.08 15.50
N MET A 181 32.98 -30.10 15.45
CA MET A 181 32.65 -28.67 15.43
C MET A 181 32.83 -28.09 14.02
N ALA A 182 31.73 -27.63 13.42
CA ALA A 182 31.72 -26.94 12.12
C ALA A 182 31.39 -25.44 12.29
N TYR A 183 32.14 -24.56 11.63
CA TYR A 183 31.89 -23.13 11.65
C TYR A 183 30.77 -22.76 10.67
N LEU A 184 29.89 -21.85 11.09
CA LEU A 184 28.88 -21.24 10.23
C LEU A 184 29.43 -19.89 9.77
N GLU A 185 29.68 -19.78 8.46
CA GLU A 185 30.31 -18.61 7.87
C GLU A 185 29.41 -17.38 7.90
N ILE A 186 30.00 -16.21 8.09
CA ILE A 186 29.29 -14.95 8.33
C ILE A 186 28.43 -14.53 7.14
N GLU A 187 28.84 -14.90 5.93
CA GLU A 187 28.11 -14.61 4.68
C GLU A 187 26.69 -15.19 4.73
N ASP A 188 26.57 -16.44 5.18
CA ASP A 188 25.31 -17.16 5.23
C ASP A 188 24.61 -17.04 6.59
N PHE A 189 25.40 -16.87 7.66
CA PHE A 189 24.94 -16.98 9.04
C PHE A 189 25.42 -15.82 9.91
N LEU A 190 24.67 -14.71 9.90
CA LEU A 190 25.02 -13.51 10.64
C LEU A 190 24.96 -13.74 12.16
N PRO A 191 26.01 -13.37 12.91
CA PRO A 191 26.08 -13.56 14.35
C PRO A 191 25.11 -12.63 15.09
N SER A 192 24.93 -12.88 16.39
CA SER A 192 24.24 -11.90 17.25
C SER A 192 25.06 -10.60 17.27
N PRO A 193 24.42 -9.41 17.28
CA PRO A 193 25.14 -8.16 17.47
C PRO A 193 26.07 -8.27 18.68
N THR A 194 27.32 -7.86 18.51
CA THR A 194 28.43 -7.88 19.47
C THR A 194 28.86 -9.26 19.98
N GLN A 195 28.48 -10.35 19.30
CA GLN A 195 28.96 -11.68 19.65
C GLN A 195 30.49 -11.74 19.59
N GLY A 196 31.11 -12.28 20.65
CA GLY A 196 32.57 -12.33 20.81
C GLY A 196 33.16 -11.16 21.59
N ILE A 197 32.40 -10.09 21.85
CA ILE A 197 32.89 -8.90 22.57
C ILE A 197 32.53 -9.01 24.06
N LEU A 198 33.42 -8.54 24.94
CA LEU A 198 33.15 -8.37 26.37
C LEU A 198 32.76 -6.92 26.66
N ALA A 199 31.72 -6.73 27.48
CA ALA A 199 31.28 -5.44 27.97
C ALA A 199 31.84 -5.21 29.38
N LEU A 200 32.55 -4.09 29.54
CA LEU A 200 33.08 -3.59 30.81
C LEU A 200 32.17 -2.45 31.25
N GLU A 201 31.25 -2.73 32.16
CA GLU A 201 30.26 -1.76 32.65
C GLU A 201 30.69 -1.16 33.98
N ILE A 202 30.65 0.17 34.08
CA ILE A 202 31.05 0.95 35.25
C ILE A 202 30.00 2.04 35.54
N ARG A 203 30.13 2.72 36.68
CA ARG A 203 29.35 3.93 36.95
C ARG A 203 29.76 5.08 36.02
N GLU A 204 28.79 5.90 35.66
CA GLU A 204 28.96 7.00 34.71
C GLU A 204 29.99 8.04 35.21
N GLU A 205 30.01 8.29 36.52
CA GLU A 205 30.90 9.24 37.19
C GLU A 205 32.32 8.74 37.49
N ASP A 206 32.63 7.45 37.23
CA ASP A 206 33.92 6.85 37.60
C ASP A 206 34.97 7.04 36.49
N ASP A 207 35.35 8.30 36.25
CA ASP A 207 36.30 8.66 35.17
C ASP A 207 37.71 8.11 35.42
N THR A 208 38.12 7.96 36.69
CA THR A 208 39.43 7.39 37.01
C THR A 208 39.51 5.91 36.62
N LEU A 209 38.47 5.13 36.93
CA LEU A 209 38.39 3.74 36.48
C LEU A 209 38.25 3.65 34.96
N HIS A 210 37.48 4.56 34.36
CA HIS A 210 37.32 4.61 32.90
C HIS A 210 38.66 4.80 32.18
N ASP A 211 39.43 5.84 32.53
CA ASP A 211 40.72 6.14 31.89
C ASP A 211 41.71 4.98 32.02
N MET A 212 41.73 4.32 33.18
CA MET A 212 42.55 3.14 33.41
C MET A 212 42.14 1.97 32.50
N LEU A 213 40.83 1.69 32.40
CA LEU A 213 40.33 0.59 31.59
C LEU A 213 40.51 0.85 30.10
N MET A 214 40.51 2.11 29.64
CA MET A 214 40.71 2.47 28.23
C MET A 214 42.02 1.97 27.64
N GLU A 215 43.03 1.67 28.47
CA GLU A 215 44.24 0.97 28.03
C GLU A 215 43.95 -0.43 27.47
N LEU A 216 42.85 -1.08 27.86
CA LEU A 216 42.42 -2.39 27.34
C LEU A 216 41.61 -2.30 26.04
N ASN A 217 41.35 -1.09 25.54
CA ASN A 217 40.48 -0.86 24.40
C ASN A 217 41.14 -1.30 23.09
N ASP A 218 40.38 -2.00 22.25
CA ASP A 218 40.72 -2.32 20.87
C ASP A 218 39.88 -1.46 19.93
N GLU A 219 40.51 -0.55 19.19
CA GLU A 219 39.81 0.44 18.36
C GLU A 219 38.90 -0.22 17.31
N LYS A 220 39.39 -1.28 16.66
CA LYS A 220 38.61 -2.03 15.67
C LYS A 220 37.35 -2.62 16.31
N THR A 221 37.49 -3.28 17.46
CA THR A 221 36.36 -3.89 18.18
C THR A 221 35.39 -2.82 18.70
N TYR A 222 35.90 -1.68 19.16
CA TYR A 222 35.08 -0.54 19.56
C TYR A 222 34.17 -0.10 18.41
N ILE A 223 34.73 0.17 17.22
CA ILE A 223 33.97 0.57 16.02
C ILE A 223 32.91 -0.48 15.66
N GLN A 224 33.28 -1.77 15.69
CA GLN A 224 32.35 -2.87 15.45
C GLN A 224 31.20 -2.88 16.45
N SER A 225 31.52 -2.73 17.74
CA SER A 225 30.54 -2.74 18.82
C SER A 225 29.55 -1.59 18.70
N GLN A 226 30.03 -0.38 18.38
CA GLN A 226 29.19 0.80 18.23
C GLN A 226 28.17 0.61 17.12
N ASN A 227 28.61 0.23 15.92
CA ASN A 227 27.71 0.03 14.78
C ASN A 227 26.71 -1.11 14.99
N GLU A 228 27.15 -2.25 15.56
CA GLU A 228 26.27 -3.38 15.84
C GLU A 228 25.25 -3.08 16.96
N ARG A 229 25.63 -2.29 17.96
CA ARG A 229 24.72 -1.87 19.05
C ARG A 229 23.72 -0.83 18.57
N GLU A 230 24.15 0.16 17.80
CA GLU A 230 23.27 1.17 17.22
C GLU A 230 22.24 0.53 16.28
N PHE A 231 22.64 -0.48 15.52
CA PHE A 231 21.71 -1.30 14.75
C PHE A 231 20.67 -1.99 15.64
N LEU A 232 21.11 -2.68 16.69
CA LEU A 232 20.22 -3.36 17.64
C LEU A 232 19.24 -2.38 18.31
N LYS A 233 19.71 -1.18 18.64
CA LYS A 233 18.90 -0.10 19.22
C LYS A 233 17.85 0.39 18.22
N ALA A 234 18.26 0.67 16.99
CA ALA A 234 17.37 1.19 15.95
C ALA A 234 16.22 0.22 15.63
N VAL A 235 16.46 -1.10 15.63
CA VAL A 235 15.41 -2.10 15.34
C VAL A 235 14.50 -2.45 16.53
N GLY A 236 14.54 -1.68 17.63
CA GLY A 236 13.67 -1.87 18.79
C GLY A 236 14.05 -3.04 19.70
N GLY A 237 15.25 -3.62 19.51
CA GLY A 237 16.08 -4.26 20.53
C GLY A 237 15.48 -5.30 21.50
N SER A 238 14.30 -5.87 21.27
CA SER A 238 13.72 -6.88 22.17
C SER A 238 14.08 -8.30 21.75
N CYS A 239 14.21 -9.22 22.71
CA CYS A 239 14.50 -10.64 22.46
C CYS A 239 13.41 -11.40 21.68
N LYS A 240 12.35 -10.72 21.24
CA LYS A 240 11.21 -11.30 20.55
C LYS A 240 11.44 -11.43 19.05
N VAL A 241 12.25 -10.56 18.45
CA VAL A 241 12.56 -10.52 17.01
C VAL A 241 13.94 -11.15 16.72
N PRO A 242 14.09 -11.92 15.62
CA PRO A 242 15.38 -12.45 15.20
C PRO A 242 16.25 -11.33 14.60
N VAL A 243 17.31 -10.95 15.29
CA VAL A 243 18.23 -9.87 14.89
C VAL A 243 19.66 -10.38 14.84
N GLY A 244 20.34 -10.21 13.70
CA GLY A 244 21.76 -10.50 13.51
C GLY A 244 22.50 -9.28 12.96
N ALA A 245 23.77 -9.10 13.32
CA ALA A 245 24.59 -8.03 12.76
C ALA A 245 26.07 -8.37 12.82
N TYR A 246 26.81 -7.91 11.81
CA TYR A 246 28.26 -7.96 11.80
C TYR A 246 28.83 -6.73 11.10
N CYS A 247 29.73 -6.04 11.79
CA CYS A 247 30.48 -4.93 11.28
C CYS A 247 31.89 -5.40 10.89
N HIS A 248 32.25 -5.22 9.63
CA HIS A 248 33.60 -5.39 9.14
C HIS A 248 34.27 -4.02 9.01
N VAL A 249 35.53 -3.93 9.44
CA VAL A 249 36.31 -2.68 9.43
C VAL A 249 37.59 -2.93 8.62
N GLU A 250 37.72 -2.20 7.52
CA GLU A 250 38.85 -2.19 6.58
C GLU A 250 39.43 -0.78 6.51
N GLU A 251 40.55 -0.51 7.19
CA GLU A 251 41.20 0.82 7.22
C GLU A 251 40.21 1.96 7.45
N ASP A 252 39.78 2.71 6.42
CA ASP A 252 38.85 3.85 6.50
C ASP A 252 37.38 3.50 6.17
N LYS A 253 37.12 2.28 5.71
CA LYS A 253 35.79 1.80 5.30
C LYS A 253 35.21 0.83 6.34
N ILE A 254 33.93 1.02 6.61
CA ILE A 254 33.11 0.09 7.39
C ILE A 254 32.08 -0.55 6.47
N ILE A 255 31.86 -1.84 6.64
CA ILE A 255 30.77 -2.58 6.01
C ILE A 255 29.92 -3.18 7.15
N LEU A 256 28.64 -2.82 7.21
CA LEU A 256 27.71 -3.35 8.19
C LEU A 256 26.68 -4.24 7.49
N LYS A 257 26.69 -5.53 7.86
CA LYS A 257 25.67 -6.50 7.49
C LYS A 257 24.65 -6.63 8.62
N GLY A 258 23.37 -6.56 8.29
CA GLY A 258 22.25 -6.66 9.22
C GLY A 258 21.23 -7.70 8.79
N MET A 259 20.60 -8.33 9.78
CA MET A 259 19.52 -9.29 9.64
C MET A 259 18.40 -8.89 10.60
N LEU A 260 17.18 -8.82 10.09
CA LEU A 260 15.98 -8.54 10.88
C LEU A 260 14.83 -9.41 10.37
N GLY A 261 14.12 -10.09 11.26
CA GLY A 261 12.88 -10.78 10.89
C GLY A 261 11.68 -10.32 11.69
N SER A 262 10.50 -10.70 11.22
CA SER A 262 9.21 -10.41 11.86
C SER A 262 9.04 -11.17 13.19
N GLU A 263 8.09 -10.74 14.04
CA GLU A 263 7.85 -11.38 15.34
C GLU A 263 7.36 -12.84 15.21
N ASP A 264 6.54 -13.11 14.19
CA ASP A 264 6.07 -14.44 13.81
C ASP A 264 7.17 -15.24 13.08
N GLY A 265 8.19 -14.55 12.57
CA GLY A 265 9.34 -15.10 11.88
C GLY A 265 9.10 -15.56 10.45
N ASN A 266 7.96 -15.21 9.87
CA ASN A 266 7.66 -15.53 8.48
C ASN A 266 8.45 -14.68 7.49
N GLN A 267 9.01 -13.55 7.94
CA GLN A 267 9.80 -12.65 7.12
C GLN A 267 11.21 -12.53 7.67
N LEU A 268 12.17 -12.49 6.75
CA LEU A 268 13.57 -12.31 7.05
C LEU A 268 14.21 -11.39 6.01
N ILE A 269 14.74 -10.27 6.48
CA ILE A 269 15.46 -9.29 5.66
C ILE A 269 16.94 -9.41 6.02
N LYS A 270 17.79 -9.49 5.00
CA LYS A 270 19.25 -9.32 5.11
C LYS A 270 19.65 -8.14 4.23
N MET A 271 20.47 -7.24 4.75
CA MET A 271 20.93 -6.07 4.02
C MET A 271 22.34 -5.69 4.44
N GLU A 272 23.10 -5.12 3.49
CA GLU A 272 24.43 -4.60 3.70
C GLU A 272 24.47 -3.11 3.35
N ILE A 273 25.19 -2.32 4.14
CA ILE A 273 25.59 -0.97 3.77
C ILE A 273 27.07 -0.76 4.08
N SER A 274 27.71 0.14 3.33
CA SER A 274 29.08 0.56 3.58
C SER A 274 29.19 2.06 3.74
N GLY A 275 30.16 2.52 4.51
CA GLY A 275 30.41 3.93 4.78
C GLY A 275 31.74 4.16 5.48
N THR A 276 31.93 5.36 6.02
CA THR A 276 33.14 5.73 6.77
C THR A 276 32.98 5.47 8.28
N LYS A 277 34.07 5.61 9.04
CA LYS A 277 34.06 5.44 10.51
C LYS A 277 33.21 6.47 11.26
N ASP A 278 32.98 7.63 10.67
CA ASP A 278 32.23 8.73 11.29
C ASP A 278 30.71 8.59 11.12
N GLU A 279 30.27 7.70 10.23
CA GLU A 279 28.85 7.47 9.97
C GLU A 279 28.25 6.46 10.96
N ASN A 280 27.07 6.77 11.48
CA ASN A 280 26.29 5.80 12.28
C ASN A 280 25.53 4.84 11.36
N LEU A 281 26.28 3.92 10.74
CA LEU A 281 25.71 2.90 9.84
C LEU A 281 24.70 2.01 10.57
N GLY A 282 24.91 1.75 11.86
CA GLY A 282 23.98 0.99 12.70
C GLY A 282 22.56 1.55 12.65
N LYS A 283 22.41 2.83 12.97
CA LYS A 283 21.13 3.53 12.94
C LYS A 283 20.53 3.56 11.53
N ILE A 284 21.31 3.93 10.53
CA ILE A 284 20.85 4.02 9.13
C ILE A 284 20.33 2.67 8.64
N LEU A 285 21.05 1.58 8.90
CA LEU A 285 20.66 0.25 8.49
C LEU A 285 19.37 -0.19 9.20
N GLY A 286 19.29 0.01 10.52
CA GLY A 286 18.14 -0.38 11.32
C GLY A 286 16.85 0.32 10.89
N GLU A 287 16.90 1.64 10.69
CA GLU A 287 15.76 2.42 10.20
C GLU A 287 15.29 1.97 8.81
N LYS A 288 16.22 1.69 7.90
CA LYS A 288 15.89 1.17 6.56
C LYS A 288 15.21 -0.20 6.62
N MET A 289 15.74 -1.13 7.42
CA MET A 289 15.16 -2.48 7.53
C MET A 289 13.78 -2.47 8.20
N LEU A 290 13.56 -1.60 9.20
CA LEU A 290 12.24 -1.44 9.82
C LEU A 290 11.19 -0.93 8.84
N LYS A 291 11.54 0.05 7.99
CA LYS A 291 10.63 0.56 6.95
C LYS A 291 10.19 -0.55 6.01
N ILE A 292 11.12 -1.37 5.53
CA ILE A 292 10.81 -2.53 4.67
C ILE A 292 9.90 -3.52 5.41
N LEU A 293 10.21 -3.87 6.66
CA LEU A 293 9.41 -4.81 7.44
C LEU A 293 7.98 -4.30 7.71
N SER A 294 7.79 -2.97 7.79
CA SER A 294 6.48 -2.33 7.92
C SER A 294 5.77 -2.05 6.59
N SER A 295 6.46 -2.20 5.47
CA SER A 295 5.91 -1.93 4.14
C SER A 295 4.95 -3.03 3.71
N LYS A 296 4.09 -2.70 2.74
CA LYS A 296 3.15 -3.66 2.18
C LYS A 296 2.92 -3.40 0.70
N VAL A 297 3.00 -4.45 -0.11
CA VAL A 297 2.69 -4.41 -1.53
C VAL A 297 1.43 -5.23 -1.79
N TYR A 298 0.40 -4.60 -2.35
CA TYR A 298 -0.78 -5.26 -2.86
C TYR A 298 -0.64 -5.51 -4.36
N LEU A 299 -0.73 -6.77 -4.80
CA LEU A 299 -0.87 -7.11 -6.21
C LEU A 299 -2.35 -7.26 -6.53
N VAL A 300 -2.97 -6.24 -7.15
CA VAL A 300 -4.42 -6.11 -7.26
C VAL A 300 -4.90 -6.31 -8.69
N GLY A 301 -5.86 -7.20 -8.87
CA GLY A 301 -6.60 -7.34 -10.11
C GLY A 301 -7.65 -6.24 -10.28
N ALA A 302 -7.49 -5.41 -11.30
CA ALA A 302 -8.35 -4.28 -11.64
C ALA A 302 -9.67 -4.70 -12.30
N GLY A 303 -9.81 -5.96 -12.69
CA GLY A 303 -10.97 -6.42 -13.47
C GLY A 303 -10.81 -6.18 -14.98
N PRO A 304 -11.84 -6.49 -15.77
CA PRO A 304 -11.73 -6.59 -17.23
C PRO A 304 -11.93 -5.28 -17.99
N GLY A 305 -11.99 -4.13 -17.30
CA GLY A 305 -12.08 -2.80 -17.90
C GLY A 305 -13.14 -1.91 -17.24
N ASP A 306 -14.33 -2.45 -16.96
CA ASP A 306 -15.36 -1.77 -16.17
C ASP A 306 -14.88 -1.56 -14.72
N GLU A 307 -15.00 -0.33 -14.21
CA GLU A 307 -14.62 0.03 -12.84
C GLU A 307 -15.49 -0.64 -11.79
N ASP A 308 -16.76 -0.94 -12.12
CA ASP A 308 -17.70 -1.60 -11.22
C ASP A 308 -17.39 -3.10 -11.03
N LEU A 309 -16.49 -3.65 -11.85
CA LEU A 309 -16.03 -5.04 -11.78
C LEU A 309 -14.75 -5.22 -10.94
N ILE A 310 -14.24 -4.16 -10.30
CA ILE A 310 -13.22 -4.31 -9.27
C ILE A 310 -13.80 -4.99 -8.03
N THR A 311 -12.99 -5.79 -7.33
CA THR A 311 -13.42 -6.33 -6.04
C THR A 311 -13.44 -5.23 -4.97
N LEU A 312 -14.33 -5.37 -3.96
CA LEU A 312 -14.36 -4.46 -2.81
C LEU A 312 -13.00 -4.35 -2.11
N LYS A 313 -12.25 -5.46 -2.07
CA LYS A 313 -10.91 -5.48 -1.51
C LYS A 313 -9.92 -4.71 -2.39
N GLY A 314 -9.99 -4.88 -3.72
CA GLY A 314 -9.16 -4.12 -4.66
C GLY A 314 -9.37 -2.62 -4.54
N LYS A 315 -10.63 -2.17 -4.41
CA LYS A 315 -10.95 -0.77 -4.13
C LYS A 315 -10.31 -0.25 -2.83
N ARG A 316 -10.44 -0.99 -1.71
CA ARG A 316 -9.81 -0.60 -0.44
C ARG A 316 -8.29 -0.48 -0.54
N CYS A 317 -7.64 -1.38 -1.28
CA CYS A 317 -6.20 -1.31 -1.51
C CYS A 317 -5.79 -0.04 -2.27
N ILE A 318 -6.64 0.48 -3.16
CA ILE A 318 -6.41 1.76 -3.84
C ILE A 318 -6.59 2.92 -2.87
N GLU A 319 -7.63 2.90 -2.04
CA GLU A 319 -7.94 3.93 -1.05
C GLU A 319 -6.84 4.07 0.02
N GLU A 320 -6.20 2.96 0.42
CA GLU A 320 -5.14 2.93 1.43
C GLU A 320 -3.74 3.24 0.89
N ALA A 321 -3.52 3.15 -0.43
CA ALA A 321 -2.18 3.18 -1.02
C ALA A 321 -1.47 4.53 -0.89
N ASP A 322 -0.18 4.50 -0.53
CA ASP A 322 0.77 5.60 -0.71
C ASP A 322 1.21 5.75 -2.16
N VAL A 323 1.35 4.65 -2.87
CA VAL A 323 1.78 4.61 -4.28
C VAL A 323 0.91 3.64 -5.05
N ILE A 324 0.44 4.04 -6.23
CA ILE A 324 -0.30 3.17 -7.14
C ILE A 324 0.49 3.03 -8.43
N ILE A 325 0.93 1.81 -8.72
CA ILE A 325 1.63 1.44 -9.95
C ILE A 325 0.65 0.70 -10.85
N TYR A 326 0.16 1.35 -11.92
CA TYR A 326 -0.96 0.85 -12.72
C TYR A 326 -0.61 0.56 -14.18
N ASP A 327 -1.28 -0.45 -14.74
CA ASP A 327 -1.12 -0.89 -16.13
C ASP A 327 -2.08 -0.22 -17.11
N ARG A 328 -1.74 -0.33 -18.41
CA ARG A 328 -2.56 0.15 -19.53
C ARG A 328 -4.01 -0.35 -19.53
N LEU A 329 -4.24 -1.58 -19.05
CA LEU A 329 -5.55 -2.24 -19.08
C LEU A 329 -6.37 -2.02 -17.80
N ALA A 330 -5.80 -1.40 -16.77
CA ALA A 330 -6.57 -0.94 -15.63
C ALA A 330 -7.33 0.34 -16.00
N SER A 331 -8.61 0.43 -15.62
CA SER A 331 -9.40 1.63 -15.85
C SER A 331 -8.79 2.82 -15.10
N LYS A 332 -8.54 3.93 -15.80
CA LYS A 332 -8.05 5.17 -15.18
C LYS A 332 -9.01 5.70 -14.12
N ASN A 333 -10.30 5.42 -14.24
CA ASN A 333 -11.29 5.86 -13.28
C ASN A 333 -11.13 5.21 -11.89
N LEU A 334 -10.46 4.06 -11.81
CA LEU A 334 -10.13 3.44 -10.53
C LEU A 334 -9.17 4.31 -9.71
N LEU A 335 -8.35 5.13 -10.37
CA LEU A 335 -7.42 6.05 -9.71
C LEU A 335 -8.14 7.19 -8.99
N ASN A 336 -9.43 7.44 -9.28
CA ASN A 336 -10.24 8.40 -8.55
C ASN A 336 -10.54 7.97 -7.10
N PHE A 337 -10.32 6.68 -6.77
CA PHE A 337 -10.39 6.19 -5.39
C PHE A 337 -9.09 6.38 -4.63
N ALA A 338 -8.00 6.81 -5.29
CA ALA A 338 -6.74 7.07 -4.63
C ALA A 338 -6.87 8.22 -3.64
N LYS A 339 -6.08 8.18 -2.56
CA LYS A 339 -5.94 9.34 -1.69
C LYS A 339 -5.29 10.52 -2.43
N GLU A 340 -5.58 11.72 -1.97
CA GLU A 340 -5.14 12.99 -2.59
C GLU A 340 -3.62 13.08 -2.79
N ASN A 341 -2.84 12.54 -1.83
CA ASN A 341 -1.37 12.54 -1.86
C ASN A 341 -0.76 11.21 -2.35
N ALA A 342 -1.54 10.36 -3.03
CA ALA A 342 -1.01 9.12 -3.61
C ALA A 342 -0.10 9.42 -4.79
N GLU A 343 1.07 8.79 -4.82
CA GLU A 343 1.95 8.82 -5.99
C GLU A 343 1.41 7.86 -7.06
N LEU A 344 1.03 8.38 -8.24
CA LEU A 344 0.49 7.57 -9.33
C LEU A 344 1.56 7.33 -10.40
N ILE A 345 1.96 6.07 -10.59
CA ILE A 345 3.02 5.68 -11.54
C ILE A 345 2.46 4.75 -12.61
N TYR A 346 2.61 5.14 -13.86
CA TYR A 346 2.16 4.34 -14.99
C TYR A 346 3.24 3.34 -15.43
N ALA A 347 2.95 2.04 -15.37
CA ALA A 347 3.87 0.95 -15.73
C ALA A 347 3.55 0.30 -17.09
N GLY A 348 2.58 0.82 -17.85
CA GLY A 348 2.16 0.23 -19.11
C GLY A 348 3.08 0.57 -20.29
N LYS A 349 3.15 -0.33 -21.28
CA LYS A 349 3.84 -0.08 -22.56
C LYS A 349 3.04 0.91 -23.41
N ILE A 350 3.47 2.17 -23.53
CA ILE A 350 3.00 3.10 -24.58
C ILE A 350 4.07 3.14 -25.67
N SER A 351 3.63 3.05 -26.93
CA SER A 351 4.46 2.99 -28.14
C SER A 351 5.40 4.20 -28.37
N ALA A 352 5.46 5.17 -27.45
CA ALA A 352 6.13 6.45 -27.66
C ALA A 352 6.87 7.03 -26.44
N ASN A 353 6.84 6.41 -25.24
CA ASN A 353 7.61 6.83 -24.08
C ASN A 353 8.16 5.61 -23.33
N HIS A 354 9.35 5.74 -22.72
CA HIS A 354 10.12 4.70 -22.04
C HIS A 354 9.25 3.60 -21.43
N THR A 355 9.24 2.45 -22.09
CA THR A 355 8.47 1.29 -21.66
C THR A 355 9.22 0.55 -20.58
N MET A 356 8.68 0.48 -19.36
CA MET A 356 9.29 -0.32 -18.30
C MET A 356 9.27 -1.81 -18.66
N THR A 357 10.41 -2.46 -18.51
CA THR A 357 10.59 -3.90 -18.50
C THR A 357 10.03 -4.51 -17.21
N GLN A 358 9.90 -5.82 -17.16
CA GLN A 358 9.40 -6.46 -15.93
C GLN A 358 10.37 -6.30 -14.76
N ASP A 359 11.67 -6.40 -15.03
CA ASP A 359 12.69 -6.24 -13.99
C ASP A 359 12.67 -4.81 -13.43
N GLU A 360 12.45 -3.80 -14.27
CA GLU A 360 12.27 -2.42 -13.83
C GLU A 360 11.00 -2.23 -13.00
N ILE A 361 9.89 -2.92 -13.33
CA ILE A 361 8.65 -2.89 -12.52
C ILE A 361 8.87 -3.56 -11.17
N ASN A 362 9.54 -4.72 -11.16
CA ASN A 362 9.88 -5.47 -9.95
C ASN A 362 10.77 -4.61 -9.03
N GLU A 363 11.77 -3.94 -9.59
CA GLU A 363 12.65 -3.06 -8.84
C GLU A 363 11.91 -1.82 -8.34
N LEU A 364 11.05 -1.21 -9.15
CA LEU A 364 10.23 -0.08 -8.71
C LEU A 364 9.31 -0.45 -7.54
N LEU A 365 8.67 -1.62 -7.59
CA LEU A 365 7.85 -2.12 -6.49
C LEU A 365 8.67 -2.26 -5.21
N TYR A 366 9.88 -2.82 -5.33
CA TYR A 366 10.79 -2.98 -4.21
C TYR A 366 11.26 -1.62 -3.66
N GLU A 367 11.72 -0.70 -4.51
CA GLU A 367 12.17 0.63 -4.09
C GLU A 367 11.07 1.39 -3.34
N LYS A 368 9.83 1.37 -3.83
CA LYS A 368 8.70 2.00 -3.12
C LYS A 368 8.38 1.31 -1.81
N ALA A 369 8.50 -0.02 -1.72
CA ALA A 369 8.40 -0.73 -0.45
C ALA A 369 9.53 -0.34 0.53
N ARG A 370 10.76 -0.14 0.06
CA ARG A 370 11.90 0.30 0.89
C ARG A 370 11.72 1.69 1.50
N GLU A 371 10.93 2.54 0.86
CA GLU A 371 10.53 3.84 1.42
C GLU A 371 9.58 3.68 2.63
N GLY A 372 9.08 2.47 2.91
CA GLY A 372 8.11 2.18 3.98
C GLY A 372 6.67 2.43 3.58
N LYS A 373 6.40 2.52 2.27
CA LYS A 373 5.09 2.86 1.71
C LYS A 373 4.20 1.62 1.54
N ILE A 374 2.88 1.85 1.57
CA ILE A 374 1.86 0.92 1.08
C ILE A 374 1.74 1.10 -0.43
N VAL A 375 2.11 0.08 -1.18
CA VAL A 375 2.16 0.11 -2.65
C VAL A 375 1.05 -0.76 -3.22
N THR A 376 0.22 -0.22 -4.11
CA THR A 376 -0.77 -0.98 -4.86
C THR A 376 -0.34 -1.12 -6.31
N ARG A 377 -0.01 -2.34 -6.72
CA ARG A 377 0.25 -2.72 -8.10
C ARG A 377 -1.07 -3.12 -8.76
N LEU A 378 -1.63 -2.22 -9.56
CA LEU A 378 -2.94 -2.39 -10.19
C LEU A 378 -2.80 -2.97 -11.62
N LYS A 379 -3.23 -4.22 -11.79
CA LYS A 379 -3.04 -5.00 -13.02
C LYS A 379 -4.38 -5.28 -13.69
N GLY A 380 -4.44 -5.16 -15.01
CA GLY A 380 -5.68 -5.47 -15.75
C GLY A 380 -6.08 -6.94 -15.59
N GLY A 381 -7.37 -7.21 -15.39
CA GLY A 381 -7.89 -8.56 -15.15
C GLY A 381 -7.54 -9.09 -13.76
N ASP A 382 -7.01 -10.31 -13.72
CA ASP A 382 -6.53 -10.97 -12.51
C ASP A 382 -4.98 -10.99 -12.47
N PRO A 383 -4.32 -10.80 -11.31
CA PRO A 383 -2.86 -10.76 -11.25
C PRO A 383 -2.16 -12.04 -11.72
N TYR A 384 -2.80 -13.21 -11.55
CA TYR A 384 -2.21 -14.52 -11.82
C TYR A 384 -2.66 -15.13 -13.15
N VAL A 385 -3.75 -14.66 -13.75
CA VAL A 385 -4.16 -15.09 -15.10
C VAL A 385 -3.39 -14.32 -16.17
N PHE A 386 -2.20 -14.80 -16.54
CA PHE A 386 -1.28 -14.18 -17.52
C PHE A 386 -0.88 -12.73 -17.18
N GLY A 387 -1.03 -12.33 -15.91
CA GLY A 387 -0.70 -11.00 -15.43
C GLY A 387 0.75 -10.83 -14.97
N ARG A 388 1.53 -11.92 -14.82
CA ARG A 388 2.89 -11.93 -14.21
C ARG A 388 2.92 -11.56 -12.74
N GLY A 389 1.78 -11.58 -12.05
CA GLY A 389 1.72 -11.33 -10.61
C GLY A 389 2.49 -12.37 -9.78
N GLY A 390 2.68 -13.59 -10.29
CA GLY A 390 3.49 -14.62 -9.61
C GLY A 390 4.96 -14.22 -9.51
N GLU A 391 5.56 -13.81 -10.63
CA GLU A 391 6.94 -13.33 -10.70
C GLU A 391 7.17 -12.09 -9.82
N GLU A 392 6.24 -11.13 -9.86
CA GLU A 392 6.27 -9.93 -9.00
C GLU A 392 6.20 -10.30 -7.51
N PHE A 393 5.37 -11.29 -7.15
CA PHE A 393 5.20 -11.77 -5.78
C PHE A 393 6.48 -12.44 -5.26
N GLU A 394 7.06 -13.36 -6.03
CA GLU A 394 8.31 -14.05 -5.68
C GLU A 394 9.46 -13.05 -5.50
N TYR A 395 9.63 -12.13 -6.44
CA TYR A 395 10.70 -11.12 -6.39
C TYR A 395 10.72 -10.31 -5.09
N LEU A 396 9.53 -9.88 -4.65
CA LEU A 396 9.33 -9.07 -3.45
C LEU A 396 9.46 -9.90 -2.17
N MET A 397 8.89 -11.11 -2.16
CA MET A 397 8.99 -12.03 -1.02
C MET A 397 10.43 -12.45 -0.74
N ASP A 398 11.22 -12.73 -1.78
CA ASP A 398 12.65 -13.09 -1.66
C ASP A 398 13.49 -11.95 -1.06
N ARG A 399 12.97 -10.71 -1.10
CA ARG A 399 13.57 -9.50 -0.51
C ARG A 399 12.94 -9.11 0.82
N GLY A 400 12.06 -9.95 1.37
CA GLY A 400 11.43 -9.77 2.67
C GLY A 400 10.34 -8.71 2.72
N VAL A 401 9.80 -8.28 1.58
CA VAL A 401 8.64 -7.37 1.51
C VAL A 401 7.36 -8.14 1.82
N HIS A 402 6.44 -7.53 2.57
CA HIS A 402 5.11 -8.13 2.76
C HIS A 402 4.27 -7.94 1.51
N VAL A 403 3.85 -9.05 0.89
CA VAL A 403 3.04 -9.02 -0.34
C VAL A 403 1.70 -9.70 -0.12
N GLU A 404 0.64 -9.09 -0.63
CA GLU A 404 -0.70 -9.66 -0.63
C GLU A 404 -1.32 -9.59 -2.02
N ALA A 405 -1.69 -10.75 -2.58
CA ALA A 405 -2.40 -10.81 -3.84
C ALA A 405 -3.91 -10.65 -3.62
N VAL A 406 -4.52 -9.74 -4.38
CA VAL A 406 -5.96 -9.49 -4.38
C VAL A 406 -6.52 -9.92 -5.74
N PRO A 407 -7.37 -10.97 -5.79
CA PRO A 407 -7.87 -11.49 -7.04
C PRO A 407 -8.74 -10.46 -7.75
N GLY A 408 -8.73 -10.53 -9.08
CA GLY A 408 -9.56 -9.71 -9.96
C GLY A 408 -10.48 -10.55 -10.82
N ILE A 409 -11.52 -9.94 -11.38
CA ILE A 409 -12.35 -10.59 -12.39
C ILE A 409 -11.55 -10.63 -13.71
N THR A 410 -11.08 -11.81 -14.10
CA THR A 410 -10.35 -11.96 -15.37
C THR A 410 -11.27 -11.69 -16.57
N SER A 411 -10.70 -11.14 -17.64
CA SER A 411 -11.40 -10.88 -18.91
C SER A 411 -11.94 -12.15 -19.55
N ALA A 412 -11.32 -13.31 -19.30
CA ALA A 412 -11.83 -14.60 -19.77
C ALA A 412 -13.21 -14.98 -19.18
N ILE A 413 -13.62 -14.37 -18.06
CA ILE A 413 -14.94 -14.61 -17.44
C ILE A 413 -15.80 -13.35 -17.55
N GLY A 414 -15.32 -12.23 -16.98
CA GLY A 414 -16.11 -10.99 -16.92
C GLY A 414 -16.31 -10.37 -18.31
N GLY A 415 -15.27 -10.39 -19.14
CA GLY A 415 -15.35 -9.87 -20.51
C GLY A 415 -16.32 -10.68 -21.38
N LEU A 416 -16.33 -12.00 -21.22
CA LEU A 416 -17.27 -12.90 -21.89
C LEU A 416 -18.72 -12.67 -21.44
N ALA A 417 -18.94 -12.52 -20.14
CA ALA A 417 -20.27 -12.22 -19.59
C ALA A 417 -20.85 -10.93 -20.19
N TYR A 418 -20.05 -9.86 -20.28
CA TYR A 418 -20.45 -8.59 -20.90
C TYR A 418 -20.57 -8.66 -22.43
N ALA A 419 -19.93 -9.63 -23.08
CA ALA A 419 -20.19 -9.97 -24.47
C ALA A 419 -21.46 -10.83 -24.65
N GLY A 420 -22.18 -11.17 -23.57
CA GLY A 420 -23.33 -12.07 -23.61
C GLY A 420 -22.96 -13.53 -23.90
N ILE A 421 -21.71 -13.93 -23.67
CA ILE A 421 -21.23 -15.30 -23.92
C ILE A 421 -20.91 -15.92 -22.56
N PRO A 422 -21.69 -16.89 -22.05
CA PRO A 422 -21.35 -17.55 -20.81
C PRO A 422 -20.14 -18.46 -21.04
N ILE A 423 -19.19 -18.49 -20.11
CA ILE A 423 -17.98 -19.31 -20.24
C ILE A 423 -18.30 -20.82 -20.29
N THR A 424 -19.36 -21.23 -19.58
CA THR A 424 -19.92 -22.59 -19.58
C THR A 424 -21.44 -22.53 -19.62
N HIS A 425 -22.08 -23.59 -20.11
CA HIS A 425 -23.53 -23.71 -20.11
C HIS A 425 -23.93 -25.18 -20.11
N ARG A 426 -24.88 -25.57 -19.25
CA ARG A 426 -25.35 -26.96 -19.14
C ARG A 426 -25.84 -27.47 -20.50
N GLY A 427 -25.36 -28.64 -20.91
CA GLY A 427 -25.70 -29.25 -22.19
C GLY A 427 -24.99 -28.64 -23.41
N ILE A 428 -24.08 -27.67 -23.22
CA ILE A 428 -23.32 -27.03 -24.30
C ILE A 428 -21.82 -27.10 -24.02
N ALA A 429 -21.37 -26.64 -22.86
CA ALA A 429 -19.95 -26.67 -22.44
C ALA A 429 -19.85 -26.93 -20.94
N THR A 430 -19.18 -28.02 -20.55
CA THR A 430 -18.93 -28.41 -19.15
C THR A 430 -17.51 -28.09 -18.66
N SER A 431 -16.64 -27.65 -19.56
CA SER A 431 -15.24 -27.28 -19.33
C SER A 431 -14.90 -26.02 -20.12
N PHE A 432 -13.83 -25.35 -19.73
CA PHE A 432 -13.24 -24.26 -20.50
C PHE A 432 -11.73 -24.23 -20.29
N HIS A 433 -11.03 -23.61 -21.24
CA HIS A 433 -9.58 -23.51 -21.25
C HIS A 433 -9.19 -22.07 -21.58
N VAL A 434 -8.27 -21.49 -20.81
CA VAL A 434 -7.73 -20.15 -21.05
C VAL A 434 -6.30 -20.29 -21.56
N ILE A 435 -6.04 -19.75 -22.75
CA ILE A 435 -4.79 -19.91 -23.49
C ILE A 435 -4.21 -18.52 -23.78
N THR A 436 -2.89 -18.36 -23.67
CA THR A 436 -2.22 -17.18 -24.22
C THR A 436 -1.98 -17.39 -25.71
N GLY A 437 -2.39 -16.42 -26.54
CA GLY A 437 -2.11 -16.42 -27.96
C GLY A 437 -0.66 -16.07 -28.30
N HIS A 438 0.18 -15.70 -27.32
CA HIS A 438 1.59 -15.37 -27.49
C HIS A 438 2.43 -16.10 -26.44
N THR A 439 3.42 -16.88 -26.88
CA THR A 439 4.40 -17.59 -26.04
C THR A 439 5.75 -16.86 -26.12
N GLN A 440 6.54 -16.90 -25.03
CA GLN A 440 7.80 -16.15 -24.91
C GLN A 440 8.94 -16.77 -25.77
N ASP A 441 8.86 -18.07 -26.06
CA ASP A 441 9.92 -18.86 -26.70
C ASP A 441 9.59 -19.29 -28.14
N ASP A 442 8.60 -18.66 -28.79
CA ASP A 442 8.09 -19.06 -30.12
C ASP A 442 7.58 -20.52 -30.19
N ASP A 443 7.49 -21.21 -29.04
CA ASP A 443 6.89 -22.54 -28.93
C ASP A 443 5.48 -22.52 -29.51
N GLU A 444 5.25 -23.39 -30.50
CA GLU A 444 3.93 -23.53 -31.10
C GLU A 444 2.96 -24.11 -30.08
N LEU A 445 1.79 -23.48 -29.96
CA LEU A 445 0.69 -24.05 -29.20
C LEU A 445 0.38 -25.46 -29.74
N ASP A 446 0.14 -26.41 -28.84
CA ASP A 446 -0.27 -27.77 -29.19
C ASP A 446 -1.71 -27.79 -29.72
N TYR A 447 -1.86 -27.41 -30.99
CA TYR A 447 -3.15 -27.36 -31.67
C TYR A 447 -3.78 -28.74 -31.84
N GLU A 448 -2.99 -29.82 -31.85
CA GLU A 448 -3.52 -31.19 -31.88
C GLU A 448 -4.35 -31.46 -30.64
N THR A 449 -3.80 -31.15 -29.45
CA THR A 449 -4.53 -31.27 -28.19
C THR A 449 -5.69 -30.27 -28.14
N LEU A 450 -5.46 -28.99 -28.44
CA LEU A 450 -6.49 -27.94 -28.35
C LEU A 450 -7.71 -28.21 -29.23
N SER A 451 -7.52 -28.81 -30.41
CA SER A 451 -8.62 -29.18 -31.32
C SER A 451 -9.51 -30.30 -30.80
N ARG A 452 -8.97 -31.16 -29.93
CA ARG A 452 -9.69 -32.30 -29.33
C ARG A 452 -10.36 -31.97 -28.00
N LEU A 453 -10.03 -30.83 -27.39
CA LEU A 453 -10.64 -30.41 -26.13
C LEU A 453 -12.12 -30.05 -26.31
N ASP A 454 -12.96 -30.69 -25.49
CA ASP A 454 -14.36 -30.30 -25.34
C ASP A 454 -14.50 -29.00 -24.53
N GLY A 455 -15.59 -28.27 -24.79
CA GLY A 455 -15.93 -27.05 -24.08
C GLY A 455 -15.47 -25.77 -24.77
N THR A 456 -15.24 -24.72 -23.98
CA THR A 456 -14.97 -23.37 -24.48
C THR A 456 -13.47 -23.07 -24.47
N LEU A 457 -12.87 -22.72 -25.61
CA LEU A 457 -11.50 -22.20 -25.65
C LEU A 457 -11.54 -20.67 -25.64
N VAL A 458 -10.76 -20.06 -24.75
CA VAL A 458 -10.61 -18.62 -24.64
C VAL A 458 -9.14 -18.25 -24.82
N PHE A 459 -8.83 -17.58 -25.92
CA PHE A 459 -7.48 -17.06 -26.19
C PHE A 459 -7.39 -15.60 -25.79
N LEU A 460 -6.47 -15.31 -24.87
CA LEU A 460 -6.06 -13.97 -24.48
C LEU A 460 -4.89 -13.52 -25.34
N MET A 461 -4.75 -12.21 -25.60
CA MET A 461 -3.63 -11.64 -26.35
C MET A 461 -3.45 -12.22 -27.77
N GLY A 462 -4.49 -12.83 -28.35
CA GLY A 462 -4.38 -13.61 -29.58
C GLY A 462 -4.65 -12.87 -30.88
N LEU A 463 -5.06 -11.59 -30.89
CA LEU A 463 -5.53 -10.93 -32.11
C LEU A 463 -4.52 -10.94 -33.26
N LYS A 464 -3.23 -10.69 -32.96
CA LYS A 464 -2.16 -10.75 -33.97
C LYS A 464 -1.98 -12.15 -34.56
N ASN A 465 -2.32 -13.18 -33.78
CA ASN A 465 -2.19 -14.59 -34.11
C ASN A 465 -3.53 -15.24 -34.44
N LEU A 466 -4.60 -14.48 -34.67
CA LEU A 466 -5.94 -15.01 -34.93
C LEU A 466 -5.95 -15.98 -36.11
N GLU A 467 -5.22 -15.65 -37.18
CA GLU A 467 -5.10 -16.49 -38.37
C GLU A 467 -4.33 -17.79 -38.09
N LYS A 468 -3.23 -17.72 -37.31
CA LYS A 468 -2.49 -18.91 -36.86
C LYS A 468 -3.35 -19.81 -35.96
N ILE A 469 -4.09 -19.22 -35.01
CA ILE A 469 -4.95 -19.96 -34.07
C ILE A 469 -6.06 -20.68 -34.82
N THR A 470 -6.76 -19.99 -35.71
CA THR A 470 -7.88 -20.56 -36.48
C THR A 470 -7.40 -21.66 -37.43
N GLN A 471 -6.31 -21.43 -38.17
CA GLN A 471 -5.73 -22.42 -39.06
C GLN A 471 -5.20 -23.64 -38.30
N GLY A 472 -4.49 -23.44 -37.19
CA GLY A 472 -4.00 -24.53 -36.34
C GLY A 472 -5.13 -25.42 -35.83
N LEU A 473 -6.26 -24.84 -35.44
CA LEU A 473 -7.43 -25.60 -35.01
C LEU A 473 -8.08 -26.40 -36.17
N LEU A 474 -8.21 -25.78 -37.34
CA LEU A 474 -8.78 -26.40 -38.54
C LEU A 474 -7.93 -27.58 -39.03
N ASP A 475 -6.62 -27.38 -39.16
CA ASP A 475 -5.67 -28.40 -39.65
C ASP A 475 -5.64 -29.63 -38.73
N ASN A 476 -5.91 -29.44 -37.45
CA ASN A 476 -5.97 -30.50 -36.45
C ASN A 476 -7.40 -31.07 -36.23
N GLY A 477 -8.31 -30.83 -37.16
CA GLY A 477 -9.59 -31.54 -37.25
C GLY A 477 -10.76 -30.87 -36.54
N ARG A 478 -10.63 -29.63 -36.05
CA ARG A 478 -11.78 -28.90 -35.49
C ARG A 478 -12.72 -28.45 -36.60
N GLY A 479 -14.03 -28.62 -36.41
CA GLY A 479 -15.02 -28.36 -37.46
C GLY A 479 -15.07 -26.90 -37.89
N LYS A 480 -15.06 -26.64 -39.19
CA LYS A 480 -15.06 -25.27 -39.77
C LYS A 480 -16.23 -24.38 -39.35
N ASN A 481 -17.37 -25.00 -39.03
CA ASN A 481 -18.57 -24.30 -38.57
C ASN A 481 -18.55 -23.98 -37.07
N THR A 482 -17.51 -24.38 -36.33
CA THR A 482 -17.41 -24.11 -34.89
C THR A 482 -17.53 -22.59 -34.66
N PRO A 483 -18.48 -22.13 -33.83
CA PRO A 483 -18.68 -20.71 -33.57
C PRO A 483 -17.45 -20.06 -32.94
N VAL A 484 -17.17 -18.82 -33.37
CA VAL A 484 -16.08 -18.00 -32.84
C VAL A 484 -16.57 -16.58 -32.59
N ALA A 485 -16.17 -15.99 -31.46
CA ALA A 485 -16.33 -14.56 -31.20
C ALA A 485 -14.97 -13.89 -30.97
N VAL A 486 -14.80 -12.69 -31.51
CA VAL A 486 -13.69 -11.79 -31.18
C VAL A 486 -14.26 -10.56 -30.48
N ILE A 487 -13.87 -10.37 -29.22
CA ILE A 487 -14.39 -9.32 -28.34
C ILE A 487 -13.28 -8.30 -28.10
N ASN A 488 -13.41 -7.12 -28.70
CA ASN A 488 -12.49 -6.01 -28.50
C ASN A 488 -12.95 -5.16 -27.31
N TRP A 489 -12.02 -4.70 -26.47
CA TRP A 489 -12.29 -3.80 -25.33
C TRP A 489 -13.46 -4.28 -24.43
N ALA A 490 -13.45 -5.58 -24.11
CA ALA A 490 -14.51 -6.23 -23.35
C ALA A 490 -14.87 -5.49 -22.05
N SER A 491 -16.15 -5.50 -21.68
CA SER A 491 -16.75 -4.80 -20.53
C SER A 491 -16.69 -3.27 -20.55
N THR A 492 -16.04 -2.64 -21.53
CA THR A 492 -16.03 -1.18 -21.64
C THR A 492 -17.09 -0.69 -22.63
N SER A 493 -17.46 0.58 -22.54
CA SER A 493 -18.28 1.27 -23.55
C SER A 493 -17.70 1.22 -24.97
N LYS A 494 -16.38 1.00 -25.11
CA LYS A 494 -15.69 0.81 -26.40
C LYS A 494 -15.81 -0.64 -26.93
N GLN A 495 -16.56 -1.52 -26.25
CA GLN A 495 -16.64 -2.94 -26.61
C GLN A 495 -17.19 -3.13 -28.03
N LYS A 496 -16.52 -3.96 -28.82
CA LYS A 496 -16.99 -4.39 -30.15
C LYS A 496 -16.85 -5.90 -30.26
N THR A 497 -17.97 -6.58 -30.47
CA THR A 497 -17.99 -8.05 -30.58
C THR A 497 -18.34 -8.49 -32.00
N ILE A 498 -17.43 -9.22 -32.64
CA ILE A 498 -17.64 -9.85 -33.94
C ILE A 498 -17.86 -11.34 -33.75
N VAL A 499 -18.91 -11.88 -34.36
CA VAL A 499 -19.27 -13.30 -34.31
C VAL A 499 -19.18 -13.90 -35.71
N GLY A 500 -18.62 -15.09 -35.79
CA GLY A 500 -18.48 -15.88 -37.01
C GLY A 500 -18.21 -17.35 -36.66
N ASN A 501 -17.46 -18.03 -37.52
CA ASN A 501 -16.97 -19.39 -37.29
C ASN A 501 -15.48 -19.49 -37.65
N LEU A 502 -14.87 -20.66 -37.43
CA LEU A 502 -13.44 -20.87 -37.71
C LEU A 502 -13.06 -20.56 -39.17
N GLU A 503 -13.97 -20.74 -40.14
CA GLU A 503 -13.72 -20.48 -41.57
C GLU A 503 -13.66 -18.98 -41.91
N ASN A 504 -14.47 -18.14 -41.27
CA ASN A 504 -14.67 -16.74 -41.71
C ASN A 504 -14.26 -15.65 -40.70
N ILE A 505 -13.96 -16.00 -39.44
CA ILE A 505 -13.75 -15.00 -38.38
C ILE A 505 -12.56 -14.07 -38.65
N CYS A 506 -11.53 -14.56 -39.34
CA CYS A 506 -10.36 -13.76 -39.72
C CYS A 506 -10.74 -12.62 -40.68
N GLU A 507 -11.53 -12.92 -41.70
CA GLU A 507 -12.01 -11.93 -42.67
C GLU A 507 -12.92 -10.90 -41.98
N LEU A 508 -13.87 -11.38 -41.16
CA LEU A 508 -14.79 -10.51 -40.42
C LEU A 508 -14.05 -9.56 -39.47
N SER A 509 -13.03 -10.07 -38.75
CA SER A 509 -12.21 -9.27 -37.84
C SER A 509 -11.38 -8.21 -38.58
N ARG A 510 -10.83 -8.54 -39.77
CA ARG A 510 -10.10 -7.59 -40.62
C ARG A 510 -11.03 -6.49 -41.16
N LYS A 511 -12.23 -6.85 -41.62
CA LYS A 511 -13.24 -5.87 -42.09
C LYS A 511 -13.66 -4.92 -40.98
N ALA A 512 -13.81 -5.41 -39.75
CA ALA A 512 -14.14 -4.61 -38.57
C ALA A 512 -12.96 -3.76 -38.04
N LYS A 513 -11.74 -3.92 -38.59
CA LYS A 513 -10.52 -3.20 -38.19
C LYS A 513 -10.25 -3.25 -36.67
N LEU A 514 -10.50 -4.40 -36.05
CA LEU A 514 -10.30 -4.57 -34.61
C LEU A 514 -8.82 -4.36 -34.24
N LYS A 515 -8.59 -3.74 -33.08
CA LYS A 515 -7.25 -3.53 -32.50
C LYS A 515 -7.14 -4.23 -31.16
N SER A 516 -5.93 -4.49 -30.68
CA SER A 516 -5.74 -5.04 -29.33
C SER A 516 -6.14 -4.02 -28.25
N PRO A 517 -6.65 -4.46 -27.09
CA PRO A 517 -6.82 -5.85 -26.63
C PRO A 517 -8.09 -6.52 -27.19
N CYS A 518 -8.00 -7.83 -27.47
CA CYS A 518 -9.15 -8.66 -27.83
C CYS A 518 -9.11 -10.02 -27.12
N LEU A 519 -10.29 -10.58 -26.89
CA LEU A 519 -10.53 -11.97 -26.50
C LEU A 519 -11.00 -12.74 -27.73
N ILE A 520 -10.50 -13.95 -27.93
CA ILE A 520 -11.02 -14.86 -28.96
C ILE A 520 -11.65 -16.04 -28.24
N VAL A 521 -12.92 -16.31 -28.52
CA VAL A 521 -13.68 -17.39 -27.88
C VAL A 521 -14.12 -18.36 -28.96
N VAL A 522 -13.78 -19.64 -28.80
CA VAL A 522 -14.14 -20.72 -29.73
C VAL A 522 -14.99 -21.74 -28.99
N GLY A 523 -16.21 -21.96 -29.47
CA GLY A 523 -17.12 -22.98 -28.92
C GLY A 523 -18.60 -22.61 -29.03
N GLU A 524 -19.45 -23.61 -28.81
CA GLU A 524 -20.91 -23.51 -29.02
C GLU A 524 -21.61 -22.47 -28.14
N VAL A 525 -21.02 -22.09 -27.00
CA VAL A 525 -21.56 -21.05 -26.11
C VAL A 525 -21.67 -19.68 -26.78
N VAL A 526 -20.91 -19.41 -27.85
CA VAL A 526 -20.96 -18.16 -28.61
C VAL A 526 -22.36 -17.92 -29.20
N ASN A 527 -23.08 -18.99 -29.58
CA ASN A 527 -24.43 -18.90 -30.15
C ASN A 527 -25.46 -18.31 -29.15
N LEU A 528 -25.18 -18.34 -27.85
CA LEU A 528 -26.08 -17.79 -26.82
C LEU A 528 -26.07 -16.25 -26.78
N ARG A 529 -25.06 -15.61 -27.40
CA ARG A 529 -24.90 -14.15 -27.41
C ARG A 529 -26.14 -13.42 -27.90
N GLU A 530 -26.79 -13.92 -28.94
CA GLU A 530 -27.98 -13.28 -29.51
C GLU A 530 -29.05 -12.99 -28.44
N LYS A 531 -29.21 -13.95 -27.51
CA LYS A 531 -30.17 -13.88 -26.40
C LYS A 531 -29.63 -13.13 -25.19
N LEU A 532 -28.36 -13.33 -24.86
CA LEU A 532 -27.75 -12.88 -23.61
C LEU A 532 -27.01 -11.54 -23.72
N ASN A 533 -26.93 -10.93 -24.91
CA ASN A 533 -26.33 -9.61 -25.10
C ASN A 533 -27.15 -8.50 -24.41
N PHE A 534 -26.91 -8.27 -23.12
CA PHE A 534 -27.56 -7.22 -22.34
C PHE A 534 -26.80 -5.89 -22.40
N PHE A 535 -25.46 -5.94 -22.50
CA PHE A 535 -24.59 -4.78 -22.29
C PHE A 535 -24.52 -3.86 -23.53
N GLU A 536 -24.28 -4.41 -24.71
CA GLU A 536 -24.22 -3.60 -25.95
C GLU A 536 -25.61 -3.12 -26.42
N LYS A 537 -26.68 -3.58 -25.75
CA LYS A 537 -28.06 -3.12 -25.98
C LYS A 537 -28.46 -1.97 -25.05
N LEU A 538 -27.57 -1.51 -24.16
CA LEU A 538 -27.88 -0.41 -23.27
C LEU A 538 -28.10 0.89 -24.09
N PRO A 539 -29.01 1.78 -23.66
CA PRO A 539 -29.47 2.91 -24.48
C PRO A 539 -28.36 3.89 -24.91
N LEU A 540 -27.36 4.08 -24.05
CA LEU A 540 -26.22 4.98 -24.26
C LEU A 540 -24.92 4.20 -24.49
N PHE A 541 -24.99 2.91 -24.84
CA PHE A 541 -23.79 2.13 -25.13
C PHE A 541 -22.96 2.78 -26.25
N GLY A 542 -21.67 2.97 -25.99
CA GLY A 542 -20.73 3.60 -26.94
C GLY A 542 -20.72 5.13 -26.93
N GLU A 543 -21.64 5.79 -26.22
CA GLU A 543 -21.69 7.25 -26.14
C GLU A 543 -20.59 7.81 -25.23
N ASN A 544 -19.87 8.83 -25.69
CA ASN A 544 -18.92 9.57 -24.88
C ASN A 544 -19.61 10.80 -24.27
N ILE A 545 -19.82 10.79 -22.95
CA ILE A 545 -20.47 11.87 -22.21
C ILE A 545 -19.43 12.61 -21.38
N VAL A 546 -19.22 13.89 -21.68
CA VAL A 546 -18.29 14.76 -20.97
C VAL A 546 -19.05 15.58 -19.94
N LEU A 547 -18.74 15.38 -18.66
CA LEU A 547 -19.31 16.11 -17.53
C LEU A 547 -18.33 17.19 -17.07
N THR A 548 -18.78 18.45 -17.06
CA THR A 548 -17.91 19.63 -16.85
C THR A 548 -17.85 20.16 -15.41
N ARG A 549 -18.33 19.38 -14.44
CA ARG A 549 -18.52 19.81 -13.04
C ARG A 549 -17.86 18.83 -12.07
N GLU A 550 -17.33 19.33 -10.96
CA GLU A 550 -16.85 18.54 -9.82
C GLU A 550 -17.84 18.48 -8.63
N GLY A 551 -17.65 17.48 -7.75
CA GLY A 551 -18.17 17.42 -6.38
C GLY A 551 -18.72 16.04 -5.97
N LYS A 552 -19.00 15.84 -4.67
CA LYS A 552 -19.64 14.62 -4.09
C LYS A 552 -20.93 14.17 -4.83
N ASN A 553 -21.56 15.05 -5.61
CA ASN A 553 -22.75 14.76 -6.43
C ASN A 553 -22.45 14.21 -7.84
N VAL A 554 -21.21 14.34 -8.35
CA VAL A 554 -20.83 13.88 -9.70
C VAL A 554 -20.78 12.37 -9.79
N GLN A 555 -20.39 11.68 -8.72
CA GLN A 555 -20.41 10.21 -8.69
C GLN A 555 -21.83 9.69 -8.97
N SER A 556 -22.86 10.30 -8.36
CA SER A 556 -24.25 9.95 -8.62
C SER A 556 -24.73 10.26 -10.05
N THR A 557 -24.17 11.29 -10.69
CA THR A 557 -24.47 11.64 -12.08
C THR A 557 -23.76 10.70 -13.05
N LYS A 558 -22.47 10.44 -12.81
CA LYS A 558 -21.63 9.50 -13.56
C LYS A 558 -22.28 8.12 -13.56
N GLU A 559 -22.69 7.63 -12.40
CA GLU A 559 -23.36 6.35 -12.24
C GLU A 559 -24.65 6.24 -13.09
N LYS A 560 -25.41 7.32 -13.25
CA LYS A 560 -26.64 7.30 -14.08
C LYS A 560 -26.32 7.09 -15.55
N PHE A 561 -25.33 7.80 -16.09
CA PHE A 561 -24.89 7.62 -17.48
C PHE A 561 -24.20 6.27 -17.67
N HIS A 562 -23.33 5.87 -16.73
CA HIS A 562 -22.61 4.61 -16.78
C HIS A 562 -23.55 3.39 -16.79
N LYS A 563 -24.61 3.39 -15.96
CA LYS A 563 -25.65 2.35 -15.93
C LYS A 563 -26.41 2.21 -17.26
N LEU A 564 -26.41 3.27 -18.08
CA LEU A 564 -27.00 3.27 -19.42
C LEU A 564 -25.97 2.92 -20.50
N GLY A 565 -24.75 2.53 -20.16
CA GLY A 565 -23.71 2.05 -21.07
C GLY A 565 -22.75 3.13 -21.58
N ALA A 566 -22.89 4.38 -21.14
CA ALA A 566 -22.07 5.49 -21.62
C ALA A 566 -20.65 5.44 -21.06
N ASN A 567 -19.69 5.88 -21.88
CA ASN A 567 -18.37 6.29 -21.43
C ASN A 567 -18.47 7.69 -20.79
N VAL A 568 -18.21 7.81 -19.50
CA VAL A 568 -18.29 9.11 -18.81
C VAL A 568 -16.91 9.69 -18.57
N ILE A 569 -16.64 10.83 -19.19
CA ILE A 569 -15.40 11.61 -19.07
C ILE A 569 -15.67 12.78 -18.14
N THR A 570 -14.93 12.91 -17.06
CA THR A 570 -15.10 14.00 -16.09
C THR A 570 -14.02 15.05 -16.28
N LEU A 571 -14.42 16.26 -16.67
CA LEU A 571 -13.54 17.42 -16.80
C LEU A 571 -14.03 18.51 -15.84
N PRO A 572 -13.61 18.49 -14.56
CA PRO A 572 -14.02 19.51 -13.62
C PRO A 572 -13.53 20.88 -14.13
N MET A 573 -14.44 21.85 -14.26
CA MET A 573 -14.14 23.24 -14.67
C MET A 573 -14.22 24.23 -13.50
N ILE A 574 -14.73 23.76 -12.36
CA ILE A 574 -14.87 24.50 -11.12
C ILE A 574 -14.67 23.56 -9.95
N GLU A 575 -13.95 24.02 -8.94
CA GLU A 575 -13.79 23.36 -7.64
C GLU A 575 -14.34 24.29 -6.55
N THR A 576 -14.96 23.71 -5.52
CA THR A 576 -15.34 24.50 -4.33
C THR A 576 -14.30 24.32 -3.24
N VAL A 577 -13.67 25.41 -2.82
CA VAL A 577 -12.68 25.40 -1.75
C VAL A 577 -13.34 25.94 -0.49
N GLU A 578 -13.23 25.17 0.60
CA GLU A 578 -13.67 25.59 1.93
C GLU A 578 -12.95 26.88 2.34
N LEU A 579 -13.70 27.85 2.88
CA LEU A 579 -13.11 29.05 3.48
C LEU A 579 -13.20 28.93 4.99
N GLU A 580 -12.10 29.22 5.70
CA GLU A 580 -12.11 29.24 7.16
C GLU A 580 -13.11 30.29 7.68
N ILE A 581 -13.99 29.84 8.57
CA ILE A 581 -14.96 30.66 9.27
C ILE A 581 -14.37 31.06 10.63
N SER A 582 -14.54 32.33 11.01
CA SER A 582 -14.17 32.80 12.35
C SER A 582 -14.94 32.02 13.42
N GLU A 583 -14.23 31.46 14.40
CA GLU A 583 -14.82 30.73 15.53
C GLU A 583 -15.87 31.58 16.29
N GLU A 584 -15.68 32.90 16.32
CA GLU A 584 -16.58 33.86 16.99
C GLU A 584 -18.03 33.77 16.47
N ILE A 585 -18.21 33.43 15.18
CA ILE A 585 -19.55 33.26 14.60
C ILE A 585 -20.24 32.01 15.16
N PHE A 586 -19.48 30.94 15.41
CA PHE A 586 -20.01 29.72 16.01
C PHE A 586 -20.25 29.86 17.51
N GLU A 587 -19.42 30.64 18.22
CA GLU A 587 -19.66 30.98 19.62
C GLU A 587 -20.96 31.79 19.80
N ASN A 588 -21.23 32.69 18.87
CA ASN A 588 -22.39 33.57 18.91
C ASN A 588 -23.55 33.09 18.02
N VAL A 589 -23.58 31.82 17.61
CA VAL A 589 -24.59 31.32 16.66
C VAL A 589 -26.03 31.47 17.19
N ASN A 590 -26.20 31.37 18.52
CA ASN A 590 -27.49 31.57 19.20
C ASN A 590 -27.96 33.04 19.24
N SER A 591 -27.13 33.98 18.78
CA SER A 591 -27.55 35.38 18.61
C SER A 591 -28.33 35.61 17.32
N PHE A 592 -28.36 34.63 16.41
CA PHE A 592 -29.16 34.66 15.19
C PHE A 592 -30.50 33.97 15.41
N ASP A 593 -31.58 34.57 14.92
CA ASP A 593 -32.92 33.98 14.95
C ASP A 593 -33.11 32.94 13.83
N TYR A 594 -32.42 33.16 12.70
CA TYR A 594 -32.55 32.35 11.49
C TYR A 594 -31.20 32.09 10.81
N ILE A 595 -31.05 30.90 10.23
CA ILE A 595 -29.99 30.59 9.26
C ILE A 595 -30.64 30.24 7.93
N PHE A 596 -30.26 30.97 6.88
CA PHE A 596 -30.77 30.75 5.53
C PHE A 596 -29.71 30.20 4.58
N PHE A 597 -29.97 28.98 4.10
CA PHE A 597 -29.10 28.32 3.14
C PHE A 597 -29.65 28.45 1.72
N THR A 598 -28.79 28.91 0.82
CA THR A 598 -29.10 29.06 -0.61
C THR A 598 -28.59 27.88 -1.45
N SER A 599 -27.74 27.02 -0.90
CA SER A 599 -27.17 25.87 -1.61
C SER A 599 -26.86 24.70 -0.68
N VAL A 600 -26.83 23.48 -1.23
CA VAL A 600 -26.42 22.25 -0.53
C VAL A 600 -24.97 22.34 -0.05
N ASN A 601 -24.08 22.91 -0.86
CA ASN A 601 -22.68 23.13 -0.46
C ASN A 601 -22.59 24.06 0.74
N GLY A 602 -23.46 25.09 0.77
CA GLY A 602 -23.57 26.00 1.91
C GLY A 602 -23.87 25.27 3.21
N VAL A 603 -24.80 24.32 3.16
CA VAL A 603 -25.16 23.47 4.31
C VAL A 603 -23.96 22.62 4.73
N ASN A 604 -23.37 21.87 3.80
CA ASN A 604 -22.31 20.91 4.12
C ASN A 604 -21.09 21.60 4.74
N TYR A 605 -20.55 22.66 4.12
CA TYR A 605 -19.37 23.36 4.65
C TYR A 605 -19.65 24.03 6.00
N PHE A 606 -20.84 24.60 6.19
CA PHE A 606 -21.22 25.18 7.47
C PHE A 606 -21.22 24.12 8.58
N PHE A 607 -21.86 22.97 8.37
CA PHE A 607 -21.93 21.92 9.39
C PHE A 607 -20.60 21.18 9.59
N GLU A 608 -19.83 20.94 8.52
CA GLU A 608 -18.49 20.35 8.61
C GLU A 608 -17.56 21.23 9.48
N GLN A 609 -17.63 22.56 9.36
CA GLN A 609 -16.87 23.47 10.23
C GLN A 609 -17.47 23.64 11.61
N PHE A 610 -18.79 23.77 11.72
CA PHE A 610 -19.48 23.94 12.99
C PHE A 610 -19.21 22.74 13.92
N LEU A 611 -19.29 21.51 13.40
CA LEU A 611 -19.09 20.28 14.18
C LEU A 611 -17.62 20.05 14.59
N LYS A 612 -16.65 20.74 13.99
CA LYS A 612 -15.26 20.77 14.48
C LYS A 612 -15.15 21.53 15.82
N HIS A 613 -16.08 22.45 16.11
CA HIS A 613 -15.97 23.42 17.22
C HIS A 613 -17.13 23.36 18.23
N LYS A 614 -18.33 22.96 17.81
CA LYS A 614 -19.58 23.00 18.61
C LYS A 614 -20.40 21.72 18.42
N ASP A 615 -21.34 21.50 19.34
CA ASP A 615 -22.33 20.41 19.23
C ASP A 615 -23.57 20.91 18.50
N ILE A 616 -24.25 20.04 17.76
CA ILE A 616 -25.49 20.41 17.05
C ILE A 616 -26.59 20.98 17.95
N ARG A 617 -26.60 20.61 19.23
CA ARG A 617 -27.50 21.15 20.26
C ARG A 617 -27.25 22.62 20.57
N ASP A 618 -26.08 23.16 20.20
CA ASP A 618 -25.74 24.57 20.37
C ASP A 618 -26.47 25.47 19.34
N LEU A 619 -27.21 24.89 18.39
CA LEU A 619 -28.12 25.59 17.45
C LEU A 619 -29.56 25.68 17.98
N LYS A 620 -29.76 25.41 19.28
CA LYS A 620 -31.08 25.52 19.91
C LYS A 620 -31.66 26.92 19.72
N ASP A 621 -32.97 27.00 19.53
CA ASP A 621 -33.72 28.25 19.32
C ASP A 621 -33.47 28.97 17.97
N VAL A 622 -32.51 28.51 17.16
CA VAL A 622 -32.27 29.00 15.80
C VAL A 622 -33.17 28.28 14.80
N LYS A 623 -33.83 29.03 13.92
CA LYS A 623 -34.69 28.48 12.86
C LYS A 623 -33.95 28.32 11.54
N PHE A 624 -34.30 27.31 10.77
CA PHE A 624 -33.63 26.96 9.53
C PHE A 624 -34.50 27.23 8.30
N CYS A 625 -33.92 27.95 7.35
CA CYS A 625 -34.56 28.33 6.11
C CYS A 625 -33.80 27.72 4.93
N ALA A 626 -34.52 27.08 4.01
CA ALA A 626 -33.95 26.50 2.81
C ALA A 626 -34.52 27.15 1.56
N LEU A 627 -33.66 27.54 0.62
CA LEU A 627 -34.11 28.09 -0.67
C LEU A 627 -34.89 27.06 -1.52
N GLY A 628 -34.69 25.75 -1.30
CA GLY A 628 -35.43 24.72 -2.01
C GLY A 628 -35.24 23.31 -1.45
N ILE A 629 -35.97 22.33 -2.02
CA ILE A 629 -36.07 20.94 -1.52
C ILE A 629 -34.70 20.27 -1.36
N LYS A 630 -33.76 20.45 -2.30
CA LYS A 630 -32.43 19.84 -2.20
C LYS A 630 -31.65 20.38 -1.00
N THR A 631 -31.73 21.68 -0.74
CA THR A 631 -31.12 22.33 0.43
C THR A 631 -31.80 21.88 1.72
N LYS A 632 -33.14 21.72 1.71
CA LYS A 632 -33.89 21.18 2.85
C LYS A 632 -33.43 19.77 3.22
N ILE A 633 -33.37 18.87 2.23
CA ILE A 633 -32.90 17.49 2.44
C ILE A 633 -31.47 17.50 3.01
N ALA A 634 -30.60 18.42 2.56
CA ALA A 634 -29.25 18.52 3.08
C ALA A 634 -29.22 18.94 4.56
N ILE A 635 -30.05 19.91 4.97
CA ILE A 635 -30.15 20.33 6.39
C ILE A 635 -30.69 19.19 7.25
N GLU A 636 -31.73 18.49 6.77
CA GLU A 636 -32.39 17.40 7.49
C GLU A 636 -31.48 16.18 7.72
N LYS A 637 -30.44 15.98 6.90
CA LYS A 637 -29.42 14.94 7.14
C LYS A 637 -28.65 15.14 8.45
N PHE A 638 -28.57 16.36 8.95
CA PHE A 638 -27.97 16.66 10.25
C PHE A 638 -28.98 16.56 11.40
N GLY A 639 -30.21 16.08 11.15
CA GLY A 639 -31.25 15.92 12.17
C GLY A 639 -32.02 17.21 12.50
N ILE A 640 -31.86 18.27 11.70
CA ILE A 640 -32.53 19.57 11.87
C ILE A 640 -33.69 19.68 10.88
N ARG A 641 -34.88 20.03 11.38
CA ARG A 641 -36.04 20.28 10.51
C ARG A 641 -35.99 21.70 9.96
N VAL A 642 -36.31 21.85 8.68
CA VAL A 642 -36.44 23.17 8.05
C VAL A 642 -37.78 23.79 8.42
N ASP A 643 -37.73 25.00 8.98
CA ASP A 643 -38.90 25.79 9.38
C ASP A 643 -39.56 26.50 8.20
N ILE A 644 -38.76 27.01 7.25
CA ILE A 644 -39.23 27.84 6.14
C ILE A 644 -38.64 27.37 4.80
N MET A 645 -39.51 27.15 3.82
CA MET A 645 -39.14 26.81 2.43
C MET A 645 -40.23 27.32 1.46
N PRO A 646 -39.87 27.87 0.29
CA PRO A 646 -40.85 28.31 -0.71
C PRO A 646 -41.62 27.14 -1.36
N GLU A 647 -42.87 27.40 -1.77
CA GLU A 647 -43.75 26.41 -2.42
C GLU A 647 -43.37 26.12 -3.90
N LYS A 648 -42.66 27.05 -4.58
CA LYS A 648 -42.24 26.90 -5.99
C LYS A 648 -40.75 27.20 -6.19
N PHE A 649 -40.14 26.45 -7.12
CA PHE A 649 -38.72 26.54 -7.47
C PHE A 649 -38.43 27.69 -8.45
N ALA A 650 -38.14 28.89 -7.94
CA ALA A 650 -37.42 29.94 -8.69
C ALA A 650 -36.95 31.05 -7.73
N GLY A 651 -35.76 31.63 -7.98
CA GLY A 651 -35.04 32.54 -7.07
C GLY A 651 -35.90 33.54 -6.27
N GLU A 652 -36.61 34.44 -6.95
CA GLU A 652 -37.39 35.53 -6.33
C GLU A 652 -38.50 35.04 -5.37
N ASP A 653 -39.01 33.83 -5.54
CA ASP A 653 -40.09 33.29 -4.71
C ASP A 653 -39.58 32.79 -3.34
N GLY A 654 -38.29 32.46 -3.23
CA GLY A 654 -37.64 32.16 -1.96
C GLY A 654 -37.58 33.37 -1.03
N ILE A 655 -37.38 34.56 -1.59
CA ILE A 655 -37.38 35.82 -0.84
C ILE A 655 -38.80 36.15 -0.37
N LYS A 656 -39.82 35.98 -1.22
CA LYS A 656 -41.24 36.18 -0.86
C LYS A 656 -41.73 35.27 0.27
N ALA A 657 -41.18 34.06 0.38
CA ALA A 657 -41.51 33.16 1.50
C ALA A 657 -40.95 33.68 2.83
N LEU A 658 -39.75 34.27 2.78
CA LEU A 658 -39.11 34.91 3.93
C LEU A 658 -39.76 36.25 4.31
N GLU A 659 -40.22 37.04 3.34
CA GLU A 659 -40.95 38.31 3.57
C GLU A 659 -42.18 38.14 4.49
N LYS A 660 -42.85 36.99 4.44
CA LYS A 660 -44.04 36.72 5.25
C LYS A 660 -43.73 36.39 6.71
N VAL A 661 -42.47 36.10 7.03
CA VAL A 661 -42.07 35.54 8.33
C VAL A 661 -41.03 36.38 9.04
N LEU A 662 -40.07 36.95 8.30
CA LEU A 662 -39.00 37.78 8.84
C LEU A 662 -39.54 39.17 9.25
N LYS A 663 -39.03 39.65 10.38
CA LYS A 663 -39.18 41.04 10.82
C LYS A 663 -37.85 41.75 10.71
N LYS A 664 -37.90 43.08 10.56
CA LYS A 664 -36.71 43.93 10.46
C LYS A 664 -35.77 43.86 11.67
N THR A 665 -36.25 43.36 12.80
CA THR A 665 -35.48 43.14 14.03
C THR A 665 -34.83 41.76 14.11
N ASP A 666 -35.21 40.82 13.25
CA ASP A 666 -34.69 39.46 13.26
C ASP A 666 -33.27 39.44 12.72
N LYS A 667 -32.41 38.61 13.31
CA LYS A 667 -31.02 38.42 12.90
C LYS A 667 -30.88 37.19 12.02
N LEU A 668 -30.47 37.40 10.78
CA LEU A 668 -30.39 36.37 9.74
C LEU A 668 -28.93 36.10 9.36
N LEU A 669 -28.45 34.88 9.61
CA LEU A 669 -27.16 34.41 9.10
C LEU A 669 -27.35 33.76 7.73
N VAL A 670 -26.53 34.16 6.75
CA VAL A 670 -26.59 33.62 5.38
C VAL A 670 -25.24 33.01 4.98
N PRO A 671 -25.02 31.71 5.25
CA PRO A 671 -23.87 30.98 4.73
C PRO A 671 -23.95 30.83 3.21
N ARG A 672 -22.95 31.33 2.49
CA ARG A 672 -22.94 31.40 1.03
C ARG A 672 -21.54 31.30 0.40
N ALA A 673 -21.54 31.09 -0.92
CA ALA A 673 -20.34 31.22 -1.75
C ALA A 673 -19.83 32.67 -1.74
N LYS A 674 -18.51 32.85 -1.74
CA LYS A 674 -17.85 34.17 -1.87
C LYS A 674 -18.27 34.92 -3.12
N MET A 675 -18.43 34.22 -4.24
CA MET A 675 -18.89 34.75 -5.54
C MET A 675 -20.40 34.54 -5.81
N GLY A 676 -21.23 34.26 -4.81
CA GLY A 676 -22.67 34.04 -5.03
C GLY A 676 -23.41 35.32 -5.50
N ARG A 677 -24.61 35.18 -6.08
CA ARG A 677 -25.48 36.29 -6.53
C ARG A 677 -25.75 37.32 -5.42
N ALA A 678 -25.17 38.51 -5.51
CA ALA A 678 -25.31 39.57 -4.49
C ALA A 678 -26.78 40.00 -4.30
N GLU A 679 -27.52 40.07 -5.40
CA GLU A 679 -28.93 40.46 -5.50
C GLU A 679 -29.86 39.74 -4.50
N ILE A 680 -29.63 38.43 -4.27
CA ILE A 680 -30.46 37.64 -3.34
C ILE A 680 -30.30 38.15 -1.90
N VAL A 681 -29.07 38.48 -1.51
CA VAL A 681 -28.80 38.95 -0.15
C VAL A 681 -29.10 40.43 0.01
N ASP A 682 -28.87 41.23 -1.01
CA ASP A 682 -29.25 42.64 -0.99
C ASP A 682 -30.76 42.80 -0.79
N SER A 683 -31.57 41.92 -1.41
CA SER A 683 -33.02 41.89 -1.18
C SER A 683 -33.42 41.48 0.24
N LEU A 684 -32.59 40.70 0.95
CA LEU A 684 -32.87 40.27 2.34
C LEU A 684 -32.54 41.37 3.37
N LYS A 685 -31.63 42.30 3.04
CA LYS A 685 -31.24 43.41 3.93
C LYS A 685 -32.40 44.36 4.22
N ASP A 686 -33.38 44.44 3.33
CA ASP A 686 -34.59 45.22 3.54
C ASP A 686 -35.57 44.56 4.53
N LEU A 687 -35.41 43.26 4.80
CA LEU A 687 -36.34 42.43 5.56
C LEU A 687 -35.85 42.07 6.97
N ALA A 688 -34.52 42.00 7.19
CA ALA A 688 -33.90 41.57 8.45
C ALA A 688 -32.47 42.14 8.62
N GLU A 689 -31.89 42.00 9.81
CA GLU A 689 -30.47 42.27 10.05
C GLU A 689 -29.64 41.09 9.50
N VAL A 690 -29.06 41.26 8.31
CA VAL A 690 -28.39 40.17 7.59
C VAL A 690 -26.88 40.15 7.83
N THR A 691 -26.37 39.00 8.29
CA THR A 691 -24.93 38.71 8.35
C THR A 691 -24.55 37.72 7.26
N GLU A 692 -23.68 38.16 6.36
CA GLU A 692 -23.15 37.32 5.28
C GLU A 692 -21.96 36.51 5.77
N LEU A 693 -22.05 35.18 5.66
CA LEU A 693 -20.96 34.28 6.00
C LEU A 693 -20.43 33.60 4.73
N LYS A 694 -19.24 34.00 4.31
CA LYS A 694 -18.56 33.43 3.14
C LYS A 694 -17.85 32.14 3.57
N ILE A 695 -18.43 30.99 3.21
CA ILE A 695 -18.00 29.68 3.73
C ILE A 695 -17.29 28.80 2.71
N TYR A 696 -17.37 29.14 1.43
CA TYR A 696 -16.58 28.51 0.38
C TYR A 696 -16.37 29.47 -0.80
N ASP A 697 -15.31 29.26 -1.55
CA ASP A 697 -15.05 29.89 -2.85
C ASP A 697 -15.29 28.89 -3.98
N THR A 698 -15.50 29.39 -5.20
CA THR A 698 -15.56 28.54 -6.40
C THR A 698 -14.45 28.98 -7.34
N ILE A 699 -13.38 28.20 -7.38
CA ILE A 699 -12.20 28.48 -8.20
C ILE A 699 -12.28 27.74 -9.52
N SER A 700 -11.65 28.31 -10.56
CA SER A 700 -11.47 27.60 -11.82
C SER A 700 -10.36 26.58 -11.66
N THR A 701 -10.60 25.36 -12.11
CA THR A 701 -9.59 24.30 -12.19
C THR A 701 -8.78 24.48 -13.48
N SER A 702 -7.49 24.15 -13.42
CA SER A 702 -6.64 24.01 -14.61
C SER A 702 -6.75 22.57 -15.10
N THR A 703 -7.60 22.34 -16.10
CA THR A 703 -7.79 21.02 -16.70
C THR A 703 -7.24 21.06 -18.13
N GLU A 704 -6.42 20.10 -18.53
CA GLU A 704 -5.94 19.94 -19.90
C GLU A 704 -7.07 19.38 -20.78
N ILE A 705 -7.97 20.25 -21.24
CA ILE A 705 -9.21 19.87 -21.95
C ILE A 705 -8.88 19.13 -23.25
N GLU A 706 -7.96 19.66 -24.03
CA GLU A 706 -7.58 19.15 -25.34
C GLU A 706 -7.01 17.74 -25.22
N SER A 707 -6.05 17.52 -24.31
CA SER A 707 -5.43 16.21 -24.10
C SER A 707 -6.46 15.16 -23.65
N ALA A 708 -7.40 15.55 -22.79
CA ALA A 708 -8.43 14.63 -22.30
C ALA A 708 -9.46 14.24 -23.36
N LEU A 709 -9.65 15.06 -24.39
CA LEU A 709 -10.63 14.82 -25.47
C LEU A 709 -10.00 14.35 -26.79
N GLU A 710 -8.67 14.37 -26.91
CA GLU A 710 -7.92 14.05 -28.14
C GLU A 710 -8.23 12.65 -28.70
N GLU A 711 -8.42 11.66 -27.83
CA GLU A 711 -8.66 10.26 -28.23
C GLU A 711 -10.09 9.96 -28.71
N TYR A 712 -11.01 10.94 -28.63
CA TYR A 712 -12.41 10.77 -28.96
C TYR A 712 -12.75 11.44 -30.30
N GLU A 713 -13.39 10.67 -31.18
CA GLU A 713 -13.83 11.16 -32.49
C GLU A 713 -15.07 12.05 -32.35
N ASP A 714 -15.97 11.70 -31.42
CA ASP A 714 -17.22 12.38 -31.09
C ASP A 714 -17.54 12.27 -29.60
N TYR A 715 -18.26 13.27 -29.06
CA TYR A 715 -18.71 13.29 -27.67
C TYR A 715 -19.83 14.31 -27.41
N SER A 716 -20.57 14.12 -26.32
CA SER A 716 -21.57 15.06 -25.82
C SER A 716 -21.02 15.88 -24.65
N LEU A 717 -20.94 17.20 -24.82
CA LEU A 717 -20.57 18.15 -23.77
C LEU A 717 -21.81 18.52 -22.95
N VAL A 718 -21.85 18.08 -21.70
CA VAL A 718 -22.96 18.35 -20.79
C VAL A 718 -22.61 19.51 -19.86
N PHE A 719 -23.37 20.61 -19.99
CA PHE A 719 -23.23 21.80 -19.16
C PHE A 719 -24.39 21.91 -18.16
N THR A 720 -24.04 21.78 -16.88
CA THR A 720 -25.01 21.85 -15.77
C THR A 720 -25.14 23.24 -15.16
N SER A 721 -24.37 24.21 -15.66
CA SER A 721 -24.53 25.64 -15.35
C SER A 721 -23.80 26.51 -16.37
N ALA A 722 -24.24 27.77 -16.51
CA ALA A 722 -23.53 28.78 -17.29
C ALA A 722 -22.06 28.98 -16.82
N SER A 723 -21.76 28.80 -15.53
CA SER A 723 -20.39 28.93 -15.03
C SER A 723 -19.47 27.82 -15.55
N THR A 724 -19.93 26.57 -15.56
CA THR A 724 -19.15 25.44 -16.12
C THR A 724 -18.87 25.64 -17.60
N PHE A 725 -19.86 26.10 -18.36
CA PHE A 725 -19.68 26.45 -19.77
C PHE A 725 -18.66 27.57 -19.97
N ASN A 726 -18.81 28.69 -19.26
CA ASN A 726 -17.93 29.85 -19.44
C ASN A 726 -16.47 29.52 -19.11
N ASN A 727 -16.20 28.69 -18.09
CA ASN A 727 -14.85 28.26 -17.77
C ASN A 727 -14.30 27.29 -18.82
N PHE A 728 -15.09 26.30 -19.24
CA PHE A 728 -14.72 25.39 -20.33
C PHE A 728 -14.37 26.16 -21.60
N TYR A 729 -15.25 27.06 -22.03
CA TYR A 729 -15.06 27.86 -23.26
C TYR A 729 -13.82 28.77 -23.20
N LYS A 730 -13.48 29.29 -22.02
CA LYS A 730 -12.26 30.08 -21.80
C LYS A 730 -11.01 29.19 -21.80
N GLY A 731 -11.09 28.00 -21.23
CA GLY A 731 -9.98 27.06 -21.12
C GLY A 731 -9.63 26.39 -22.44
N VAL A 732 -10.58 26.26 -23.37
CA VAL A 732 -10.33 25.68 -24.70
C VAL A 732 -9.56 26.66 -25.59
N GLU A 733 -8.36 26.24 -26.01
CA GLU A 733 -7.51 26.91 -26.99
C GLU A 733 -8.07 26.70 -28.41
N ASP A 734 -8.24 25.45 -28.83
CA ASP A 734 -8.80 25.10 -30.15
C ASP A 734 -10.32 24.90 -30.09
N LYS A 735 -11.05 26.02 -30.07
CA LYS A 735 -12.52 26.02 -30.04
C LYS A 735 -13.11 25.29 -31.23
N SER A 736 -12.53 25.45 -32.42
CA SER A 736 -13.06 24.81 -33.63
C SER A 736 -12.89 23.29 -33.57
N GLY A 737 -11.72 22.81 -33.18
CA GLY A 737 -11.44 21.38 -33.06
C GLY A 737 -12.29 20.68 -32.00
N ILE A 738 -12.54 21.34 -30.87
CA ILE A 738 -13.35 20.78 -29.78
C ILE A 738 -14.85 20.84 -30.08
N PHE A 739 -15.39 21.99 -30.47
CA PHE A 739 -16.84 22.13 -30.62
C PHE A 739 -17.38 21.52 -31.92
N SER A 740 -16.54 21.31 -32.96
CA SER A 740 -16.99 20.62 -34.20
C SER A 740 -17.25 19.13 -34.03
N LYS A 741 -16.64 18.50 -33.02
CA LYS A 741 -16.86 17.09 -32.64
C LYS A 741 -17.91 16.92 -31.54
N ALA A 742 -18.35 18.03 -30.95
CA ALA A 742 -19.14 18.04 -29.76
C ALA A 742 -20.62 18.24 -30.07
N LYS A 743 -21.45 17.43 -29.43
CA LYS A 743 -22.85 17.75 -29.23
C LYS A 743 -23.03 18.50 -27.93
N ILE A 744 -23.61 19.70 -27.96
CA ILE A 744 -23.71 20.61 -26.82
C ILE A 744 -25.06 20.43 -26.13
N ILE A 745 -25.02 20.08 -24.86
CA ILE A 745 -26.21 19.78 -24.05
C ILE A 745 -26.27 20.71 -22.86
N SER A 746 -27.42 21.37 -22.72
CA SER A 746 -27.72 22.36 -21.69
C SER A 746 -28.74 21.82 -20.69
N ILE A 747 -28.49 22.03 -19.40
CA ILE A 747 -29.49 21.73 -18.35
C ILE A 747 -30.71 22.65 -18.37
N GLY A 748 -30.67 23.79 -19.07
CA GLY A 748 -31.78 24.73 -19.09
C GLY A 748 -31.44 26.14 -19.60
N PRO A 749 -32.42 27.05 -19.62
CA PRO A 749 -32.41 28.25 -20.46
C PRO A 749 -31.30 29.25 -20.12
N ILE A 750 -30.89 29.35 -18.86
CA ILE A 750 -29.80 30.25 -18.44
C ILE A 750 -28.46 29.78 -19.02
N THR A 751 -28.22 28.47 -19.01
CA THR A 751 -26.99 27.88 -19.57
C THR A 751 -27.02 27.98 -21.09
N THR A 752 -28.17 27.73 -21.72
CA THR A 752 -28.39 27.89 -23.16
C THR A 752 -28.06 29.30 -23.62
N ALA A 753 -28.61 30.32 -22.94
CA ALA A 753 -28.32 31.72 -23.27
C ALA A 753 -26.82 32.08 -23.16
N ALA A 754 -26.08 31.46 -22.23
CA ALA A 754 -24.64 31.66 -22.13
C ALA A 754 -23.87 31.03 -23.31
N ILE A 755 -24.29 29.84 -23.75
CA ILE A 755 -23.72 29.12 -24.90
C ILE A 755 -23.97 29.90 -26.19
N GLU A 756 -25.21 30.33 -26.42
CA GLU A 756 -25.59 31.10 -27.62
C GLU A 756 -24.89 32.45 -27.69
N LYS A 757 -24.69 33.12 -26.54
CA LYS A 757 -23.91 34.37 -26.47
C LYS A 757 -22.46 34.20 -26.91
N ALA A 758 -21.90 32.99 -26.77
CA ALA A 758 -20.56 32.67 -27.25
C ALA A 758 -20.53 32.31 -28.75
N GLY A 759 -21.67 32.30 -29.44
CA GLY A 759 -21.79 31.99 -30.86
C GLY A 759 -21.91 30.49 -31.16
N LEU A 760 -22.22 29.66 -30.16
CA LEU A 760 -22.42 28.22 -30.30
C LEU A 760 -23.91 27.88 -30.30
N THR A 761 -24.28 26.75 -30.91
CA THR A 761 -25.65 26.23 -30.93
C THR A 761 -25.80 25.14 -29.88
N VAL A 762 -26.93 25.14 -29.15
CA VAL A 762 -27.29 24.04 -28.25
C VAL A 762 -28.08 23.00 -29.02
N ASP A 763 -27.62 21.75 -29.00
CA ASP A 763 -28.28 20.63 -29.68
C ASP A 763 -29.45 20.09 -28.85
N ILE A 764 -29.27 20.00 -27.53
CA ILE A 764 -30.30 19.54 -26.58
C ILE A 764 -30.38 20.52 -25.40
N GLU A 765 -31.57 21.08 -25.17
CA GLU A 765 -31.93 21.70 -23.89
C GLU A 765 -32.85 20.76 -23.11
N ALA A 766 -32.49 20.44 -21.86
CA ALA A 766 -33.29 19.57 -21.01
C ALA A 766 -34.66 20.21 -20.67
N LYS A 767 -35.75 19.46 -20.88
CA LYS A 767 -37.13 19.91 -20.57
C LYS A 767 -37.33 20.11 -19.07
N GLU A 768 -36.84 19.16 -18.27
CA GLU A 768 -36.69 19.31 -16.83
C GLU A 768 -35.25 19.70 -16.52
N TYR A 769 -35.06 20.72 -15.67
CA TYR A 769 -33.73 21.27 -15.35
C TYR A 769 -32.95 20.40 -14.35
N THR A 770 -32.83 19.12 -14.69
CA THR A 770 -32.28 18.02 -13.90
C THR A 770 -31.33 17.17 -14.76
N ILE A 771 -30.60 16.26 -14.12
CA ILE A 771 -29.74 15.32 -14.86
C ILE A 771 -30.61 14.29 -15.60
N GLU A 772 -31.72 13.90 -15.00
CA GLU A 772 -32.73 13.04 -15.59
C GLU A 772 -33.29 13.64 -16.88
N GLY A 773 -33.65 14.93 -16.87
CA GLY A 773 -34.11 15.62 -18.08
C GLY A 773 -33.06 15.73 -19.18
N ILE A 774 -31.78 15.80 -18.82
CA ILE A 774 -30.66 15.72 -19.79
C ILE A 774 -30.60 14.33 -20.41
N ILE A 775 -30.66 13.27 -19.59
CA ILE A 775 -30.63 11.89 -20.06
C ILE A 775 -31.82 11.62 -20.99
N GLU A 776 -33.03 12.02 -20.59
CA GLU A 776 -34.23 11.90 -21.42
C GLU A 776 -34.09 12.61 -22.76
N GLY A 777 -33.56 13.84 -22.76
CA GLY A 777 -33.30 14.57 -24.00
C GLY A 777 -32.34 13.84 -24.94
N ILE A 778 -31.28 13.23 -24.40
CA ILE A 778 -30.34 12.42 -25.18
C ILE A 778 -31.02 11.17 -25.76
N LEU A 779 -31.86 10.51 -24.96
CA LEU A 779 -32.56 9.29 -25.36
C LEU A 779 -33.63 9.57 -26.44
N GLU A 780 -34.41 10.63 -26.28
CA GLU A 780 -35.46 11.03 -27.23
C GLU A 780 -34.86 11.27 -28.64
N GLU A 781 -33.72 11.94 -28.72
CA GLU A 781 -33.09 12.22 -30.01
C GLU A 781 -32.55 10.95 -30.70
N LYS A 782 -32.12 9.95 -29.91
CA LYS A 782 -31.66 8.66 -30.45
C LYS A 782 -32.81 7.77 -30.95
N ASN A 783 -34.07 8.20 -30.83
CA ASN A 783 -35.27 7.39 -31.11
C ASN A 783 -35.29 6.06 -30.31
N VAL A 784 -34.81 6.08 -29.06
CA VAL A 784 -34.79 4.92 -28.15
C VAL A 784 -35.96 4.96 -27.19
#